data_AF-A0A9E2FJ14-F1
#
_entry.id   AF-A0A9E2FJ14-F1
#
_cell.length_a   1.000
_cell.length_b   1.000
_cell.length_c   1.000
_cell.angle_alpha   90.00
_cell.angle_beta   90.00
_cell.angle_gamma   90.00
#
_symmetry.space_group_name_H-M   'P 1'
#
loop_
_entity.id
_entity.type
_entity.pdbx_description
1 polymer ?
#
loop_
_entity_poly.entity_id
_entity_poly.type
_entity_poly.pdbx_seq_one_letter_code
_entity_poly.pdbx_strand_id
1 'polypeptide(L)'
;MKSYRTIAGVVMLVVVLLLGAGVWRVGLPSERAVGSPPTSRIPEAPERTGDSTISSTDGSHSNAETPGLDARRFLVQGGEVRFYFDRAALEALSIGFVARGAIGEAANGRRVAFNIEPSSTLEIVAVSGVISKVVAGRVQTSGALLLDRPGDRVVIGNFAIGVEGSGRYVVASTLDHNRDEVVVFEMTSVMVDFVRRTGELRIVGELAVSAPWAREADIPQAARVEIGTVLIEAGTLPMEYEVTAVGTAVEEDDGSVVSSVPLPAIGPDVIVANLQEVLHYGSVGDVHAYAIGTDACNIGDERASWIAGTNEHPVIVQNLYRLKDDRFEQVGMSWVKHGFYAVSWDTCGECLDPTDGTELGVGCSDPYSAGLNGVQTNMSLRSDVNAHTGYFPYPWTAPAPEPVIGKRLQVHATDLDPALNEGALYFLQGHYVMADDAAAGNNDNNASYRPATVSAAFAVTPVGSTQPGDPAVRAWQDTDPSVTEVAIRVPDEGLFILAGKATDLGAGTWRYSYALQNLNSDRSGRSFTVPLPYGDAAISNIGFHDVDYHSGEIYDLTDWTAVVEDGAITWSTEQFEFNANANALRFSTLYNFYFDANVAPGTAKITLGLFKPGTPTAVTALTVGPGILDPPNLPAAPHNLRKNRYISFDPGVLGNVAFRVEMTASDFFPESTGILGWVGEPDETGITRFVDEPIFRADWPEVVHVGDCAIIPAAVYEVRASSDGATFGEALSLQTAARPTPAWWADCVGAMEGGVWTAPNGFVNFDDISAAVQFFTSAPTAPHLTWVDLEPEVPNAVLNFADIQQIVYAFQGEPYPFSDPASCP
;
A
#
# COMPACT_ATOMS: atom_id res chain seq x y z
N MET A 1 -34.05 75.88 17.80
CA MET A 1 -33.11 75.77 18.95
C MET A 1 -33.87 75.90 20.26
N LYS A 2 -33.37 75.36 21.38
CA LYS A 2 -34.03 75.25 22.71
C LYS A 2 -35.25 74.29 22.79
N SER A 3 -35.03 72.98 22.57
CA SER A 3 -35.84 71.92 23.23
C SER A 3 -35.13 70.56 23.36
N TYR A 4 -33.79 70.52 23.29
CA TYR A 4 -32.99 69.28 23.21
C TYR A 4 -32.00 69.09 24.39
N ARG A 5 -32.21 69.78 25.52
CA ARG A 5 -31.34 69.62 26.72
C ARG A 5 -32.00 68.92 27.91
N THR A 6 -33.27 68.54 27.80
CA THR A 6 -34.04 67.99 28.93
C THR A 6 -33.97 66.47 29.03
N ILE A 7 -33.84 65.75 27.91
CA ILE A 7 -33.93 64.27 27.89
C ILE A 7 -32.66 63.61 28.42
N ALA A 8 -31.47 64.03 27.97
CA ALA A 8 -30.20 63.47 28.43
C ALA A 8 -29.98 63.61 29.95
N GLY A 9 -30.51 64.68 30.56
CA GLY A 9 -30.45 64.88 32.02
C GLY A 9 -31.38 63.97 32.83
N VAL A 10 -32.43 63.40 32.21
CA VAL A 10 -33.34 62.45 32.88
C VAL A 10 -32.72 61.04 32.91
N VAL A 11 -32.17 60.57 31.79
CA VAL A 11 -31.52 59.25 31.70
C VAL A 11 -30.37 59.14 32.72
N MET A 12 -29.50 60.15 32.79
CA MET A 12 -28.37 60.17 33.72
C MET A 12 -28.80 60.19 35.20
N LEU A 13 -29.97 60.73 35.53
CA LEU A 13 -30.49 60.79 36.90
C LEU A 13 -31.03 59.43 37.38
N VAL A 14 -31.65 58.65 36.49
CA VAL A 14 -32.22 57.33 36.81
C VAL A 14 -31.11 56.32 37.12
N VAL A 15 -30.04 56.28 36.32
CA VAL A 15 -28.89 55.37 36.53
C VAL A 15 -28.20 55.62 37.88
N VAL A 16 -28.03 56.89 38.26
CA VAL A 16 -27.40 57.27 39.55
C VAL A 16 -28.27 56.89 40.76
N LEU A 17 -29.59 56.83 40.62
CA LEU A 17 -30.50 56.45 41.71
C LEU A 17 -30.53 54.94 41.98
N LEU A 18 -30.26 54.10 40.98
CA LEU A 18 -30.28 52.63 41.13
C LEU A 18 -29.00 52.08 41.78
N LEU A 19 -27.84 52.73 41.55
CA LEU A 19 -26.53 52.26 42.04
C LEU A 19 -26.22 52.65 43.52
N GLY A 20 -27.18 53.24 44.23
CA GLY A 20 -26.95 53.86 45.55
C GLY A 20 -26.88 52.93 46.77
N ALA A 21 -26.99 51.60 46.61
CA ALA A 21 -27.30 50.68 47.71
C ALA A 21 -26.47 49.37 47.73
N GLY A 22 -25.13 49.46 47.79
CA GLY A 22 -24.26 48.29 47.98
C GLY A 22 -22.87 48.65 48.51
N VAL A 23 -22.37 47.93 49.53
CA VAL A 23 -21.08 48.22 50.18
C VAL A 23 -20.01 47.22 49.74
N TRP A 24 -18.97 47.71 49.08
CA TRP A 24 -17.82 46.90 48.68
C TRP A 24 -16.87 46.58 49.85
N ARG A 25 -16.35 45.35 49.86
CA ARG A 25 -15.09 44.96 50.52
C ARG A 25 -14.31 44.04 49.61
N VAL A 26 -13.16 44.50 49.13
CA VAL A 26 -12.19 43.69 48.37
C VAL A 26 -11.15 43.13 49.35
N GLY A 27 -10.80 41.84 49.19
CA GLY A 27 -9.70 41.21 49.89
C GLY A 27 -8.85 40.40 48.90
N LEU A 28 -7.54 40.65 48.87
CA LEU A 28 -6.58 39.92 48.03
C LEU A 28 -6.07 38.66 48.76
N PRO A 29 -5.86 37.54 48.06
CA PRO A 29 -5.28 36.33 48.65
C PRO A 29 -3.76 36.45 48.83
N SER A 30 -3.19 35.59 49.66
CA SER A 30 -1.75 35.52 49.96
C SER A 30 -1.16 34.12 49.68
N GLU A 31 0.08 34.08 49.21
CA GLU A 31 0.83 32.84 49.00
C GLU A 31 1.22 32.15 50.31
N ARG A 32 1.20 30.80 50.35
CA ARG A 32 2.24 29.97 51.00
C ARG A 32 2.17 28.49 50.65
N ALA A 33 3.20 27.75 51.06
CA ALA A 33 3.61 26.48 50.47
C ALA A 33 3.35 25.22 51.33
N VAL A 34 3.23 24.08 50.64
CA VAL A 34 3.68 22.69 50.96
C VAL A 34 3.28 22.05 52.32
N GLY A 35 2.67 20.86 52.26
CA GLY A 35 2.56 19.91 53.37
C GLY A 35 1.86 18.57 53.04
N SER A 36 2.36 17.45 53.59
CA SER A 36 1.83 16.06 53.55
C SER A 36 1.70 15.52 55.00
N PRO A 37 1.31 14.25 55.34
CA PRO A 37 0.81 13.10 54.56
C PRO A 37 -0.69 12.80 54.88
N PRO A 38 -1.24 11.67 55.46
CA PRO A 38 -0.69 10.48 56.15
C PRO A 38 -1.00 9.12 55.43
N THR A 39 -1.41 8.05 56.14
CA THR A 39 -1.33 6.63 55.68
C THR A 39 -2.38 5.65 56.27
N SER A 40 -2.73 4.58 55.53
CA SER A 40 -3.27 3.28 56.02
C SER A 40 -3.33 2.24 54.85
N ARG A 41 -3.47 0.90 54.99
CA ARG A 41 -3.07 -0.12 56.01
C ARG A 41 -3.05 -1.54 55.34
N ILE A 42 -2.67 -2.60 56.07
CA ILE A 42 -2.53 -4.02 55.59
C ILE A 42 -3.53 -4.97 56.32
N PRO A 43 -3.82 -6.19 55.80
CA PRO A 43 -3.17 -7.42 56.31
C PRO A 43 -2.83 -8.50 55.23
N GLU A 44 -2.46 -9.73 55.63
CA GLU A 44 -1.44 -10.58 54.97
C GLU A 44 -1.90 -11.98 54.46
N ALA A 45 -1.07 -12.57 53.56
CA ALA A 45 -0.71 -14.01 53.43
C ALA A 45 -1.79 -15.05 52.98
N PRO A 46 -1.43 -16.30 52.51
CA PRO A 46 -0.11 -16.96 52.54
C PRO A 46 0.41 -17.58 51.20
N GLU A 47 1.48 -18.38 51.29
CA GLU A 47 2.44 -18.76 50.24
C GLU A 47 2.16 -20.12 49.53
N ARG A 48 2.95 -20.43 48.47
CA ARG A 48 3.45 -21.80 48.27
C ARG A 48 4.75 -21.93 47.45
N THR A 49 5.67 -22.78 47.93
CA THR A 49 6.78 -23.50 47.25
C THR A 49 7.87 -22.73 46.46
N GLY A 50 9.15 -23.03 46.75
CA GLY A 50 10.24 -22.82 45.77
C GLY A 50 11.68 -22.56 46.30
N ASP A 51 12.20 -23.35 47.25
CA ASP A 51 13.57 -23.15 47.77
C ASP A 51 14.66 -23.89 46.96
N SER A 52 15.69 -23.18 46.48
CA SER A 52 17.10 -23.51 46.77
C SER A 52 18.10 -22.52 46.12
N THR A 53 18.96 -22.01 46.98
CA THR A 53 20.07 -21.06 46.79
C THR A 53 21.06 -21.33 45.63
N ILE A 54 21.55 -20.24 45.00
CA ILE A 54 22.89 -20.17 44.38
C ILE A 54 23.68 -19.06 45.07
N SER A 55 24.92 -19.36 45.49
CA SER A 55 25.85 -18.41 46.10
C SER A 55 26.77 -17.77 45.07
N SER A 56 26.99 -16.46 45.16
CA SER A 56 27.91 -15.73 44.28
C SER A 56 29.38 -15.92 44.64
N THR A 57 30.20 -16.09 43.59
CA THR A 57 31.62 -15.69 43.58
C THR A 57 31.96 -15.19 42.17
N ASP A 58 32.65 -14.07 42.11
CA ASP A 58 33.02 -13.35 40.88
C ASP A 58 34.36 -13.88 40.31
N GLY A 59 34.63 -13.77 39.00
CA GLY A 59 35.69 -14.59 38.40
C GLY A 59 36.05 -14.47 36.91
N SER A 60 36.08 -13.26 36.32
CA SER A 60 36.82 -12.93 35.06
C SER A 60 36.37 -13.51 33.71
N HIS A 61 36.70 -12.79 32.64
CA HIS A 61 36.31 -13.08 31.25
C HIS A 61 37.06 -14.27 30.64
N SER A 62 36.33 -15.05 29.84
CA SER A 62 36.87 -15.75 28.66
C SER A 62 35.87 -15.64 27.52
N ASN A 63 36.34 -15.71 26.28
CA ASN A 63 35.52 -15.38 25.10
C ASN A 63 34.42 -16.42 24.86
N ALA A 64 33.24 -15.96 24.43
CA ALA A 64 32.26 -16.85 23.83
C ALA A 64 32.84 -17.44 22.53
N GLU A 65 32.69 -18.75 22.34
CA GLU A 65 33.15 -19.44 21.12
C GLU A 65 32.33 -18.96 19.92
N THR A 66 33.01 -18.43 18.89
CA THR A 66 32.38 -18.15 17.60
C THR A 66 31.96 -19.49 16.96
N PRO A 67 30.71 -19.65 16.48
CA PRO A 67 30.30 -20.86 15.77
C PRO A 67 31.15 -21.05 14.50
N GLY A 68 32.04 -22.05 14.51
CA GLY A 68 32.93 -22.33 13.40
C GLY A 68 32.18 -22.91 12.19
N LEU A 69 32.53 -22.43 10.99
CA LEU A 69 31.99 -22.94 9.72
C LEU A 69 32.43 -24.39 9.48
N ASP A 70 31.49 -25.34 9.56
CA ASP A 70 31.72 -26.79 9.45
C ASP A 70 31.85 -27.24 7.97
N ALA A 71 32.88 -26.74 7.28
CA ALA A 71 33.22 -27.13 5.91
C ALA A 71 33.73 -28.58 5.86
N ARG A 72 33.18 -29.41 4.96
CA ARG A 72 33.50 -30.85 4.89
C ARG A 72 33.85 -31.31 3.47
N ARG A 73 34.88 -32.15 3.36
CA ARG A 73 35.30 -32.77 2.10
C ARG A 73 34.59 -34.10 1.90
N PHE A 74 34.07 -34.33 0.70
CA PHE A 74 33.43 -35.58 0.29
C PHE A 74 34.13 -36.19 -0.92
N LEU A 75 34.37 -37.50 -0.84
CA LEU A 75 34.73 -38.30 -2.01
C LEU A 75 33.43 -38.68 -2.74
N VAL A 76 33.34 -38.44 -4.04
CA VAL A 76 32.17 -38.80 -4.85
C VAL A 76 32.32 -40.27 -5.26
N GLN A 77 31.33 -41.11 -4.92
CA GLN A 77 31.38 -42.55 -5.10
C GLN A 77 30.36 -43.03 -6.14
N GLY A 78 30.83 -43.13 -7.39
CA GLY A 78 30.04 -43.61 -8.52
C GLY A 78 28.86 -42.70 -8.84
N GLY A 79 27.91 -43.23 -9.62
CA GLY A 79 26.79 -42.47 -10.16
C GLY A 79 26.99 -42.04 -11.62
N GLU A 80 26.08 -41.23 -12.12
CA GLU A 80 26.01 -40.80 -13.52
C GLU A 80 25.94 -39.28 -13.66
N VAL A 81 26.62 -38.75 -14.67
CA VAL A 81 26.31 -37.45 -15.27
C VAL A 81 25.44 -37.69 -16.51
N ARG A 82 24.24 -37.12 -16.50
CA ARG A 82 23.22 -37.26 -17.55
C ARG A 82 22.98 -35.89 -18.20
N PHE A 83 23.48 -35.72 -19.41
CA PHE A 83 23.18 -34.57 -20.27
C PHE A 83 21.86 -34.82 -21.02
N TYR A 84 20.99 -33.82 -21.03
CA TYR A 84 19.78 -33.75 -21.84
C TYR A 84 19.89 -32.55 -22.76
N PHE A 85 19.73 -32.74 -24.06
CA PHE A 85 19.87 -31.65 -25.03
C PHE A 85 18.50 -31.26 -25.59
N ASP A 86 18.24 -29.95 -25.64
CA ASP A 86 17.09 -29.43 -26.37
C ASP A 86 17.33 -29.52 -27.89
N ARG A 87 16.30 -29.95 -28.61
CA ARG A 87 16.42 -30.16 -30.06
C ARG A 87 16.21 -28.89 -30.86
N ALA A 88 15.33 -27.99 -30.42
CA ALA A 88 15.01 -26.77 -31.16
C ALA A 88 16.16 -25.76 -31.06
N ALA A 89 16.76 -25.59 -29.87
CA ALA A 89 17.95 -24.76 -29.67
C ALA A 89 19.12 -25.24 -30.55
N LEU A 90 19.39 -26.55 -30.57
CA LEU A 90 20.45 -27.13 -31.39
C LEU A 90 20.19 -27.04 -32.90
N GLU A 91 18.95 -27.26 -33.36
CA GLU A 91 18.58 -27.08 -34.77
C GLU A 91 18.67 -25.60 -35.19
N ALA A 92 18.28 -24.65 -34.33
CA ALA A 92 18.39 -23.21 -34.58
C ALA A 92 19.86 -22.75 -34.70
N LEU A 93 20.76 -23.31 -33.88
CA LEU A 93 22.20 -23.03 -33.93
C LEU A 93 22.96 -23.83 -35.02
N SER A 94 22.30 -24.76 -35.73
CA SER A 94 22.91 -25.72 -36.67
C SER A 94 23.99 -26.62 -36.03
N ILE A 95 23.78 -27.02 -34.77
CA ILE A 95 24.70 -27.82 -33.94
C ILE A 95 24.15 -29.26 -33.85
N GLY A 96 24.84 -30.24 -34.43
CA GLY A 96 24.43 -31.65 -34.37
C GLY A 96 25.27 -32.48 -33.38
N PHE A 97 24.64 -33.33 -32.56
CA PHE A 97 25.36 -34.26 -31.68
C PHE A 97 25.22 -35.73 -32.12
N VAL A 98 26.35 -36.45 -32.17
CA VAL A 98 26.44 -37.87 -32.48
C VAL A 98 27.01 -38.60 -31.26
N ALA A 99 26.11 -39.09 -30.40
CA ALA A 99 26.47 -39.61 -29.07
C ALA A 99 27.21 -40.97 -29.10
N ARG A 100 28.21 -41.11 -28.22
CA ARG A 100 28.81 -42.39 -27.80
C ARG A 100 29.13 -42.38 -26.29
N GLY A 101 28.08 -42.35 -25.47
CA GLY A 101 28.21 -42.62 -24.03
C GLY A 101 28.57 -44.09 -23.75
N ALA A 102 28.92 -44.40 -22.49
CA ALA A 102 29.35 -45.73 -22.09
C ALA A 102 28.22 -46.78 -22.03
N ILE A 103 26.95 -46.35 -22.00
CA ILE A 103 25.79 -47.21 -21.75
C ILE A 103 24.72 -47.07 -22.85
N GLY A 104 24.55 -48.14 -23.63
CA GLY A 104 23.24 -48.69 -24.04
C GLY A 104 22.32 -47.92 -25.00
N GLU A 105 22.02 -46.65 -24.77
CA GLU A 105 20.93 -45.93 -25.45
C GLU A 105 21.42 -45.16 -26.69
N ALA A 106 21.08 -45.68 -27.87
CA ALA A 106 21.38 -45.04 -29.16
C ALA A 106 20.09 -44.85 -30.00
N ALA A 107 19.30 -43.83 -29.66
CA ALA A 107 18.29 -43.24 -30.54
C ALA A 107 18.02 -41.77 -30.16
N ASN A 108 17.75 -40.92 -31.16
CA ASN A 108 17.24 -39.54 -31.04
C ASN A 108 18.16 -38.44 -30.47
N GLY A 109 19.37 -38.73 -29.98
CA GLY A 109 20.40 -37.71 -29.67
C GLY A 109 20.12 -36.75 -28.48
N ARG A 110 18.95 -36.82 -27.85
CA ARG A 110 18.49 -35.91 -26.78
C ARG A 110 19.02 -36.23 -25.37
N ARG A 111 19.69 -37.37 -25.16
CA ARG A 111 20.21 -37.81 -23.85
C ARG A 111 21.58 -38.47 -24.03
N VAL A 112 22.54 -38.14 -23.17
CA VAL A 112 23.85 -38.79 -23.11
C VAL A 112 24.24 -38.99 -21.64
N ALA A 113 24.64 -40.21 -21.27
CA ALA A 113 25.06 -40.54 -19.91
C ALA A 113 26.53 -40.99 -19.86
N PHE A 114 27.24 -40.54 -18.82
CA PHE A 114 28.62 -40.92 -18.50
C PHE A 114 28.73 -41.30 -17.03
N ASN A 115 29.53 -42.32 -16.73
CA ASN A 115 29.79 -42.72 -15.35
C ASN A 115 30.75 -41.71 -14.69
N ILE A 116 30.53 -41.45 -13.41
CA ILE A 116 31.42 -40.63 -12.58
C ILE A 116 32.71 -41.40 -12.27
N GLU A 117 33.86 -40.79 -12.48
CA GLU A 117 35.16 -41.40 -12.22
C GLU A 117 35.44 -41.48 -10.71
N PRO A 118 36.05 -42.58 -10.19
CA PRO A 118 36.38 -42.72 -8.77
C PRO A 118 37.40 -41.72 -8.20
N SER A 119 38.02 -40.88 -9.04
CA SER A 119 38.86 -39.75 -8.65
C SER A 119 38.08 -38.48 -8.31
N SER A 120 36.76 -38.47 -8.54
CA SER A 120 35.89 -37.32 -8.34
C SER A 120 35.77 -36.92 -6.86
N THR A 121 35.90 -35.63 -6.59
CA THR A 121 35.83 -35.05 -5.24
C THR A 121 34.95 -33.82 -5.25
N LEU A 122 34.25 -33.56 -4.15
CA LEU A 122 33.53 -32.30 -3.94
C LEU A 122 33.72 -31.85 -2.49
N GLU A 123 34.17 -30.62 -2.32
CA GLU A 123 34.21 -29.96 -1.02
C GLU A 123 32.96 -29.12 -0.85
N ILE A 124 32.23 -29.38 0.23
CA ILE A 124 30.86 -28.93 0.43
C ILE A 124 30.76 -28.28 1.81
N VAL A 125 30.35 -27.02 1.84
CA VAL A 125 29.98 -26.32 3.07
C VAL A 125 28.52 -26.62 3.34
N ALA A 126 28.21 -27.01 4.59
CA ALA A 126 26.86 -27.30 5.02
C ALA A 126 26.58 -26.65 6.38
N VAL A 127 25.50 -25.86 6.46
CA VAL A 127 25.05 -25.19 7.69
C VAL A 127 23.84 -25.96 8.21
N SER A 128 23.85 -26.32 9.50
CA SER A 128 22.79 -27.09 10.18
C SER A 128 22.41 -28.44 9.54
N GLY A 129 23.14 -28.91 8.51
CA GLY A 129 22.89 -30.15 7.77
C GLY A 129 22.30 -29.98 6.36
N VAL A 130 22.07 -28.74 5.91
CA VAL A 130 21.73 -28.38 4.53
C VAL A 130 23.00 -27.84 3.84
N ILE A 131 23.19 -28.09 2.54
CA ILE A 131 24.31 -27.51 1.78
C ILE A 131 24.11 -26.01 1.62
N SER A 132 25.15 -25.21 1.86
CA SER A 132 25.18 -23.80 1.47
C SER A 132 25.97 -23.56 0.18
N LYS A 133 27.04 -24.31 -0.09
CA LYS A 133 27.80 -24.23 -1.36
C LYS A 133 28.77 -25.39 -1.60
N VAL A 134 29.07 -25.65 -2.86
CA VAL A 134 30.27 -26.40 -3.30
C VAL A 134 31.41 -25.39 -3.43
N VAL A 135 32.56 -25.63 -2.78
CA VAL A 135 33.68 -24.67 -2.73
C VAL A 135 34.96 -25.14 -3.43
N ALA A 136 35.11 -26.45 -3.67
CA ALA A 136 36.24 -27.01 -4.41
C ALA A 136 35.92 -28.43 -4.93
N GLY A 137 36.82 -28.96 -5.75
CA GLY A 137 36.69 -30.29 -6.34
C GLY A 137 35.99 -30.28 -7.70
N ARG A 138 35.84 -31.46 -8.28
CA ARG A 138 35.15 -31.70 -9.54
C ARG A 138 34.62 -33.12 -9.66
N VAL A 139 33.47 -33.25 -10.31
CA VAL A 139 32.93 -34.49 -10.84
C VAL A 139 33.61 -34.73 -12.19
N GLN A 140 34.40 -35.80 -12.30
CA GLN A 140 35.04 -36.21 -13.55
C GLN A 140 34.27 -37.37 -14.19
N THR A 141 34.35 -37.49 -15.50
CA THR A 141 33.71 -38.55 -16.28
C THR A 141 34.63 -39.03 -17.40
N SER A 142 34.49 -40.30 -17.81
CA SER A 142 35.18 -40.84 -19.00
C SER A 142 34.21 -41.02 -20.17
N GLY A 143 34.58 -40.55 -21.36
CA GLY A 143 33.80 -40.76 -22.59
C GLY A 143 33.81 -39.57 -23.54
N ALA A 144 33.21 -39.72 -24.73
CA ALA A 144 33.24 -38.69 -25.77
C ALA A 144 31.87 -38.44 -26.41
N LEU A 145 31.61 -37.18 -26.71
CA LEU A 145 30.49 -36.68 -27.49
C LEU A 145 31.05 -36.06 -28.78
N LEU A 146 30.64 -36.60 -29.93
CA LEU A 146 31.01 -36.03 -31.21
C LEU A 146 30.02 -34.93 -31.57
N LEU A 147 30.56 -33.76 -31.92
CA LEU A 147 29.83 -32.65 -32.49
C LEU A 147 30.02 -32.68 -34.02
N ASP A 148 28.91 -32.71 -34.74
CA ASP A 148 28.84 -32.83 -36.20
C ASP A 148 28.30 -31.49 -36.76
N ARG A 149 29.08 -30.85 -37.63
CA ARG A 149 28.75 -29.56 -38.27
C ARG A 149 28.84 -29.68 -39.79
N PRO A 150 28.29 -28.73 -40.56
CA PRO A 150 28.45 -28.68 -42.02
C PRO A 150 29.91 -28.48 -42.48
N GLY A 151 30.69 -29.57 -42.51
CA GLY A 151 32.08 -29.60 -42.98
C GLY A 151 33.15 -29.80 -41.89
N ASP A 152 32.77 -29.85 -40.61
CA ASP A 152 33.69 -29.96 -39.46
C ASP A 152 33.16 -30.94 -38.39
N ARG A 153 34.08 -31.53 -37.60
CA ARG A 153 33.76 -32.44 -36.50
C ARG A 153 34.67 -32.23 -35.29
N VAL A 154 34.10 -31.71 -34.22
CA VAL A 154 34.78 -31.51 -32.93
C VAL A 154 34.48 -32.68 -32.00
N VAL A 155 35.48 -33.14 -31.24
CA VAL A 155 35.29 -34.13 -30.17
C VAL A 155 35.40 -33.41 -28.84
N ILE A 156 34.36 -33.48 -28.02
CA ILE A 156 34.34 -33.03 -26.63
C ILE A 156 34.06 -34.21 -25.71
N GLY A 157 34.38 -34.09 -24.43
CA GLY A 157 34.25 -35.17 -23.45
C GLY A 157 35.41 -35.24 -22.47
N ASN A 158 35.51 -36.39 -21.80
CA ASN A 158 36.12 -36.55 -20.49
C ASN A 158 35.76 -35.35 -19.60
N PHE A 159 34.46 -35.18 -19.35
CA PHE A 159 33.96 -33.94 -18.78
C PHE A 159 34.36 -33.81 -17.32
N ALA A 160 34.98 -32.69 -16.99
CA ALA A 160 35.18 -32.21 -15.65
C ALA A 160 34.09 -31.17 -15.35
N ILE A 161 33.35 -31.37 -14.27
CA ILE A 161 32.28 -30.48 -13.82
C ILE A 161 32.61 -29.99 -12.42
N GLY A 162 32.70 -28.68 -12.25
CA GLY A 162 33.12 -28.07 -10.99
C GLY A 162 32.78 -26.58 -10.95
N VAL A 163 33.23 -25.93 -9.88
CA VAL A 163 32.98 -24.51 -9.62
C VAL A 163 34.28 -23.73 -9.85
N GLU A 164 34.23 -22.69 -10.68
CA GLU A 164 35.33 -21.75 -10.88
C GLU A 164 35.48 -20.80 -9.67
N GLY A 165 36.62 -20.10 -9.56
CA GLY A 165 36.88 -19.16 -8.46
C GLY A 165 35.90 -17.98 -8.34
N SER A 166 34.97 -17.82 -9.30
CA SER A 166 33.88 -16.84 -9.31
C SER A 166 32.51 -17.43 -8.97
N GLY A 167 32.46 -18.62 -8.34
CA GLY A 167 31.19 -19.30 -7.99
C GLY A 167 30.44 -19.94 -9.16
N ARG A 168 30.87 -19.70 -10.41
CA ARG A 168 30.22 -20.24 -11.61
C ARG A 168 30.51 -21.73 -11.78
N TYR A 169 29.46 -22.53 -11.94
CA TYR A 169 29.60 -23.93 -12.35
C TYR A 169 29.92 -24.04 -13.85
N VAL A 170 30.83 -24.94 -14.21
CA VAL A 170 31.27 -25.14 -15.60
C VAL A 170 31.39 -26.62 -15.95
N VAL A 171 31.17 -26.94 -17.23
CA VAL A 171 31.46 -28.24 -17.83
C VAL A 171 32.63 -28.06 -18.81
N ALA A 172 33.81 -28.49 -18.39
CA ALA A 172 35.01 -28.47 -19.21
C ALA A 172 35.30 -29.83 -19.85
N SER A 173 35.87 -29.82 -21.06
CA SER A 173 36.39 -31.01 -21.72
C SER A 173 37.89 -31.13 -21.48
N THR A 174 38.34 -32.35 -21.16
CA THR A 174 39.75 -32.68 -20.93
C THR A 174 40.32 -33.61 -22.03
N LEU A 175 39.68 -33.62 -23.22
CA LEU A 175 40.06 -34.50 -24.33
C LEU A 175 41.08 -33.92 -25.33
N ASP A 176 41.36 -32.61 -25.36
CA ASP A 176 42.43 -32.09 -26.24
C ASP A 176 43.79 -32.63 -25.78
N HIS A 177 44.56 -33.17 -26.72
CA HIS A 177 45.87 -33.77 -26.47
C HIS A 177 47.00 -32.72 -26.41
N ASN A 178 46.71 -31.43 -26.64
CA ASN A 178 47.71 -30.35 -26.73
C ASN A 178 47.43 -29.12 -25.85
N ARG A 179 46.40 -29.11 -25.00
CA ARG A 179 45.99 -27.92 -24.22
C ARG A 179 45.48 -28.26 -22.82
N ASP A 180 45.41 -27.22 -22.00
CA ASP A 180 44.68 -27.22 -20.72
C ASP A 180 43.16 -27.36 -20.91
N GLU A 181 42.48 -27.59 -19.80
CA GLU A 181 41.04 -27.84 -19.65
C GLU A 181 40.14 -26.75 -20.28
N VAL A 182 39.34 -27.12 -21.28
CA VAL A 182 38.52 -26.17 -22.07
C VAL A 182 37.07 -26.18 -21.59
N VAL A 183 36.61 -25.07 -21.00
CA VAL A 183 35.19 -24.87 -20.61
C VAL A 183 34.30 -24.84 -21.86
N VAL A 184 33.51 -25.90 -22.08
CA VAL A 184 32.62 -26.04 -23.26
C VAL A 184 31.22 -25.49 -22.97
N PHE A 185 30.70 -25.78 -21.78
CA PHE A 185 29.40 -25.27 -21.32
C PHE A 185 29.55 -24.56 -19.97
N GLU A 186 28.80 -23.49 -19.81
CA GLU A 186 28.57 -22.82 -18.53
C GLU A 186 27.28 -23.40 -17.95
N MET A 187 27.28 -23.84 -16.69
CA MET A 187 26.08 -24.32 -16.03
C MET A 187 25.35 -23.14 -15.40
N THR A 188 24.17 -22.84 -15.90
CA THR A 188 23.27 -21.83 -15.33
C THR A 188 22.34 -22.50 -14.32
N SER A 189 21.77 -21.70 -13.41
CA SER A 189 20.61 -22.10 -12.61
C SER A 189 20.81 -23.36 -11.75
N VAL A 190 21.96 -23.48 -11.08
CA VAL A 190 22.36 -24.76 -10.47
C VAL A 190 21.68 -25.01 -9.12
N MET A 191 20.85 -26.05 -9.09
CA MET A 191 20.25 -26.60 -7.88
C MET A 191 21.09 -27.79 -7.37
N VAL A 192 21.43 -27.77 -6.08
CA VAL A 192 22.14 -28.85 -5.39
C VAL A 192 21.26 -29.40 -4.27
N ASP A 193 20.84 -30.65 -4.39
CA ASP A 193 20.12 -31.41 -3.37
C ASP A 193 21.05 -32.51 -2.79
N PHE A 194 20.99 -32.71 -1.48
CA PHE A 194 21.88 -33.63 -0.76
C PHE A 194 21.25 -34.21 0.50
N VAL A 195 21.04 -35.52 0.49
CA VAL A 195 20.39 -36.23 1.58
C VAL A 195 21.44 -36.77 2.55
N ARG A 196 21.78 -35.95 3.56
CA ARG A 196 22.81 -36.25 4.60
C ARG A 196 22.67 -37.62 5.29
N ARG A 197 21.50 -38.26 5.25
CA ARG A 197 21.25 -39.61 5.81
C ARG A 197 21.58 -40.78 4.86
N THR A 198 21.53 -40.57 3.54
CA THR A 198 21.84 -41.60 2.52
C THR A 198 23.20 -41.36 1.87
N GLY A 199 23.75 -40.15 1.96
CA GLY A 199 24.96 -39.74 1.24
C GLY A 199 24.71 -39.48 -0.25
N GLU A 200 23.44 -39.41 -0.66
CA GLU A 200 23.00 -39.17 -2.03
C GLU A 200 23.11 -37.67 -2.36
N LEU A 201 23.78 -37.37 -3.47
CA LEU A 201 23.98 -36.04 -4.01
C LEU A 201 23.33 -35.94 -5.40
N ARG A 202 22.57 -34.87 -5.61
CA ARG A 202 21.90 -34.54 -6.86
C ARG A 202 22.25 -33.10 -7.24
N ILE A 203 22.85 -32.90 -8.41
CA ILE A 203 23.08 -31.57 -8.98
C ILE A 203 22.30 -31.45 -10.28
N VAL A 204 21.51 -30.39 -10.44
CA VAL A 204 20.77 -30.07 -11.66
C VAL A 204 21.19 -28.68 -12.11
N GLY A 205 21.53 -28.50 -13.39
CA GLY A 205 21.81 -27.18 -13.94
C GLY A 205 21.45 -27.11 -15.43
N GLU A 206 21.02 -25.95 -15.87
CA GLU A 206 20.83 -25.63 -17.29
C GLU A 206 22.21 -25.50 -17.97
N LEU A 207 22.29 -25.70 -19.28
CA LEU A 207 23.54 -25.77 -20.05
C LEU A 207 23.58 -24.68 -21.12
N ALA A 208 24.28 -23.60 -20.82
CA ALA A 208 24.59 -22.56 -21.79
C ALA A 208 25.92 -22.88 -22.51
N VAL A 209 26.01 -22.61 -23.81
CA VAL A 209 27.30 -22.75 -24.53
C VAL A 209 28.26 -21.66 -24.08
N SER A 210 29.48 -22.02 -23.67
CA SER A 210 30.40 -21.06 -23.05
C SER A 210 30.80 -19.95 -24.02
N ALA A 211 30.87 -18.70 -23.54
CA ALA A 211 31.24 -17.58 -24.38
C ALA A 211 32.69 -17.69 -24.94
N PRO A 212 33.68 -18.25 -24.21
CA PRO A 212 35.00 -18.55 -24.77
C PRO A 212 34.96 -19.60 -25.88
N TRP A 213 34.31 -20.75 -25.66
CA TRP A 213 34.29 -21.85 -26.63
C TRP A 213 33.45 -21.53 -27.86
N ALA A 214 32.35 -20.78 -27.70
CA ALA A 214 31.56 -20.28 -28.83
C ALA A 214 32.40 -19.41 -29.80
N ARG A 215 33.35 -18.62 -29.28
CA ARG A 215 34.30 -17.84 -30.09
C ARG A 215 35.40 -18.70 -30.70
N GLU A 216 35.98 -19.63 -29.95
CA GLU A 216 36.99 -20.56 -30.49
C GLU A 216 36.44 -21.46 -31.60
N ALA A 217 35.18 -21.87 -31.48
CA ALA A 217 34.53 -22.80 -32.39
C ALA A 217 33.75 -22.11 -33.55
N ASP A 218 34.03 -20.82 -33.80
CA ASP A 218 33.47 -19.97 -34.87
C ASP A 218 31.92 -19.94 -34.93
N ILE A 219 31.29 -19.95 -33.75
CA ILE A 219 29.83 -19.88 -33.57
C ILE A 219 29.46 -18.82 -32.51
N PRO A 220 29.87 -17.54 -32.65
CA PRO A 220 29.65 -16.51 -31.64
C PRO A 220 28.16 -16.29 -31.28
N GLN A 221 27.24 -16.57 -32.21
CA GLN A 221 25.80 -16.54 -31.99
C GLN A 221 25.26 -17.61 -31.02
N ALA A 222 26.07 -18.62 -30.68
CA ALA A 222 25.74 -19.61 -29.66
C ALA A 222 26.16 -19.19 -28.23
N ALA A 223 26.99 -18.16 -28.08
CA ALA A 223 27.52 -17.77 -26.77
C ALA A 223 26.40 -17.44 -25.78
N ARG A 224 26.42 -18.08 -24.60
CA ARG A 224 25.38 -18.01 -23.56
C ARG A 224 23.97 -18.50 -23.97
N VAL A 225 23.80 -19.11 -25.14
CA VAL A 225 22.52 -19.74 -25.53
C VAL A 225 22.39 -21.07 -24.81
N GLU A 226 21.25 -21.28 -24.13
CA GLU A 226 20.91 -22.56 -23.51
C GLU A 226 20.64 -23.63 -24.58
N ILE A 227 21.17 -24.84 -24.37
CA ILE A 227 21.01 -26.00 -25.26
C ILE A 227 20.52 -27.25 -24.53
N GLY A 228 20.09 -27.14 -23.26
CA GLY A 228 19.55 -28.24 -22.47
C GLY A 228 19.97 -28.22 -21.00
N THR A 229 20.02 -29.39 -20.36
CA THR A 229 20.19 -29.54 -18.90
C THR A 229 21.18 -30.66 -18.57
N VAL A 230 21.97 -30.50 -17.51
CA VAL A 230 22.77 -31.59 -16.90
C VAL A 230 22.18 -31.99 -15.55
N LEU A 231 22.14 -33.30 -15.32
CA LEU A 231 21.78 -33.93 -14.06
C LEU A 231 22.94 -34.82 -13.60
N ILE A 232 23.52 -34.52 -12.45
CA ILE A 232 24.49 -35.37 -11.77
C ILE A 232 23.77 -36.07 -10.62
N GLU A 233 23.89 -37.39 -10.53
CA GLU A 233 23.41 -38.18 -9.40
C GLU A 233 24.55 -39.07 -8.91
N ALA A 234 24.90 -38.98 -7.63
CA ALA A 234 26.08 -39.65 -7.07
C ALA A 234 25.88 -40.09 -5.62
N GLY A 235 26.62 -41.12 -5.21
CA GLY A 235 26.88 -41.37 -3.80
C GLY A 235 28.06 -40.51 -3.31
N THR A 236 28.19 -40.34 -1.99
CA THR A 236 29.30 -39.63 -1.36
C THR A 236 29.77 -40.36 -0.09
N LEU A 237 31.05 -40.20 0.25
CA LEU A 237 31.58 -40.52 1.57
C LEU A 237 32.29 -39.29 2.17
N PRO A 238 32.09 -38.98 3.46
CA PRO A 238 32.84 -37.93 4.13
C PRO A 238 34.31 -38.32 4.30
N MET A 239 35.21 -37.36 4.14
CA MET A 239 36.63 -37.49 4.46
C MET A 239 36.92 -36.88 5.84
N GLU A 240 37.41 -37.70 6.77
CA GLU A 240 37.95 -37.21 8.04
C GLU A 240 39.44 -36.83 7.88
N TYR A 241 39.84 -35.67 8.41
CA TYR A 241 41.24 -35.29 8.54
C TYR A 241 41.44 -34.26 9.68
N GLU A 242 42.60 -34.31 10.34
CA GLU A 242 42.94 -33.38 11.44
C GLU A 242 43.37 -32.01 10.90
N VAL A 243 42.71 -30.94 11.34
CA VAL A 243 43.06 -29.56 10.96
C VAL A 243 44.23 -29.07 11.83
N THR A 244 45.39 -28.82 11.20
CA THR A 244 46.49 -28.08 11.83
C THR A 244 46.39 -26.61 11.41
N ALA A 245 46.08 -25.72 12.34
CA ALA A 245 45.92 -24.30 12.04
C ALA A 245 47.27 -23.63 11.68
N VAL A 246 47.27 -22.86 10.59
CA VAL A 246 48.34 -21.92 10.21
C VAL A 246 47.70 -20.56 10.02
N GLY A 247 48.06 -19.60 10.87
CA GLY A 247 47.59 -18.22 10.76
C GLY A 247 48.55 -17.36 9.93
N THR A 248 47.98 -16.51 9.07
CA THR A 248 48.70 -15.43 8.37
C THR A 248 47.89 -14.15 8.50
N ALA A 249 48.53 -13.08 8.97
CA ALA A 249 47.95 -11.74 8.95
C ALA A 249 47.97 -11.16 7.53
N VAL A 250 47.12 -10.17 7.29
CA VAL A 250 47.14 -9.31 6.11
C VAL A 250 47.47 -7.88 6.59
N GLU A 251 48.29 -7.16 5.84
CA GLU A 251 48.67 -5.77 6.16
C GLU A 251 47.64 -4.78 5.56
N GLU A 252 47.45 -3.64 6.22
CA GLU A 252 46.60 -2.53 5.74
C GLU A 252 47.35 -1.68 4.68
N ASP A 253 46.61 -1.05 3.76
CA ASP A 253 47.13 -0.01 2.86
C ASP A 253 46.29 1.28 2.99
N ASP A 254 46.91 2.45 2.83
CA ASP A 254 46.33 3.78 3.14
C ASP A 254 45.73 4.45 1.89
N GLY A 255 44.41 4.66 1.92
CA GLY A 255 43.57 4.83 0.72
C GLY A 255 42.73 6.11 0.62
N SER A 256 43.12 7.23 1.24
CA SER A 256 42.56 8.58 0.96
C SER A 256 41.04 8.77 1.11
N VAL A 257 40.58 9.16 2.31
CA VAL A 257 39.18 9.55 2.58
C VAL A 257 38.75 10.77 1.74
N VAL A 258 37.77 10.57 0.84
CA VAL A 258 37.02 11.66 0.20
C VAL A 258 35.76 11.93 1.03
N SER A 259 35.63 13.14 1.58
CA SER A 259 34.44 13.50 2.37
C SER A 259 33.26 13.88 1.48
N SER A 260 32.48 12.88 1.08
CA SER A 260 31.08 13.07 0.70
C SER A 260 30.21 13.19 1.96
N VAL A 261 29.19 14.05 1.90
CA VAL A 261 28.09 14.01 2.88
C VAL A 261 27.35 12.68 2.69
N PRO A 262 27.02 11.91 3.74
CA PRO A 262 26.21 10.71 3.58
C PRO A 262 24.87 11.04 2.93
N LEU A 263 24.52 10.30 1.88
CA LEU A 263 23.12 10.14 1.50
C LEU A 263 22.41 9.35 2.61
N PRO A 264 21.07 9.40 2.70
CA PRO A 264 20.32 8.40 3.46
C PRO A 264 20.68 7.02 2.93
N ALA A 265 20.93 6.05 3.82
CA ALA A 265 21.05 4.66 3.41
C ALA A 265 19.72 4.19 2.82
N ILE A 266 19.78 3.44 1.72
CA ILE A 266 18.62 2.89 1.01
C ILE A 266 18.29 1.49 1.56
N GLY A 267 19.30 0.74 1.99
CA GLY A 267 19.19 -0.68 2.31
C GLY A 267 19.13 -1.53 1.02
N PRO A 268 18.68 -2.79 1.12
CA PRO A 268 18.39 -3.63 -0.05
C PRO A 268 17.15 -3.13 -0.80
N ASP A 269 17.21 -3.11 -2.13
CA ASP A 269 16.10 -2.69 -3.01
C ASP A 269 16.08 -3.61 -4.25
N VAL A 270 15.10 -4.52 -4.34
CA VAL A 270 15.09 -5.64 -5.30
C VAL A 270 13.93 -5.52 -6.29
N ILE A 271 14.23 -4.95 -7.46
CA ILE A 271 13.31 -4.81 -8.59
C ILE A 271 13.35 -6.00 -9.56
N VAL A 272 12.29 -6.18 -10.35
CA VAL A 272 12.25 -7.14 -11.47
C VAL A 272 12.63 -6.44 -12.78
N ALA A 273 13.93 -6.36 -13.05
CA ALA A 273 14.47 -5.65 -14.21
C ALA A 273 14.04 -6.24 -15.57
N ASN A 274 13.74 -7.54 -15.63
CA ASN A 274 13.39 -8.23 -16.87
C ASN A 274 12.33 -9.31 -16.65
N LEU A 275 11.50 -9.52 -17.68
CA LEU A 275 10.57 -10.64 -17.81
C LEU A 275 10.89 -11.36 -19.13
N GLN A 276 12.03 -12.04 -19.18
CA GLN A 276 12.73 -12.40 -20.42
C GLN A 276 11.95 -13.36 -21.33
N GLU A 277 11.25 -14.34 -20.75
CA GLU A 277 10.61 -15.45 -21.46
C GLU A 277 9.32 -15.93 -20.79
N VAL A 278 8.55 -16.75 -21.50
CA VAL A 278 7.39 -17.48 -20.96
C VAL A 278 7.41 -18.92 -21.44
N LEU A 279 7.27 -19.87 -20.51
CA LEU A 279 7.18 -21.31 -20.80
C LEU A 279 5.74 -21.80 -20.60
N HIS A 280 5.14 -22.40 -21.64
CA HIS A 280 3.84 -23.06 -21.58
C HIS A 280 4.03 -24.56 -21.32
N TYR A 281 3.52 -25.06 -20.18
CA TYR A 281 3.63 -26.47 -19.78
C TYR A 281 2.54 -27.37 -20.38
N GLY A 282 1.50 -26.77 -20.98
CA GLY A 282 0.30 -27.44 -21.47
C GLY A 282 -0.94 -27.06 -20.66
N SER A 283 -2.03 -27.80 -20.88
CA SER A 283 -3.34 -27.55 -20.26
C SER A 283 -4.01 -28.81 -19.72
N VAL A 284 -4.94 -28.61 -18.79
CA VAL A 284 -5.87 -29.63 -18.28
C VAL A 284 -7.26 -29.00 -18.28
N GLY A 285 -8.22 -29.66 -18.96
CA GLY A 285 -9.52 -29.05 -19.23
C GLY A 285 -9.38 -27.80 -20.11
N ASP A 286 -9.93 -26.69 -19.65
CA ASP A 286 -9.81 -25.35 -20.22
C ASP A 286 -8.70 -24.50 -19.58
N VAL A 287 -8.04 -24.98 -18.53
CA VAL A 287 -6.96 -24.25 -17.84
C VAL A 287 -5.60 -24.54 -18.49
N HIS A 288 -4.92 -23.49 -18.93
CA HIS A 288 -3.54 -23.51 -19.41
C HIS A 288 -2.56 -23.08 -18.32
N ALA A 289 -1.37 -23.68 -18.30
CA ALA A 289 -0.35 -23.40 -17.29
C ALA A 289 0.96 -22.88 -17.89
N TYR A 290 1.45 -21.80 -17.29
CA TYR A 290 2.64 -21.08 -17.71
C TYR A 290 3.63 -20.88 -16.54
N ALA A 291 4.82 -20.42 -16.89
CA ALA A 291 5.71 -19.72 -15.98
C ALA A 291 6.43 -18.59 -16.74
N ILE A 292 6.93 -17.60 -16.01
CA ILE A 292 7.59 -16.40 -16.54
C ILE A 292 9.03 -16.40 -16.05
N GLY A 293 10.00 -16.20 -16.94
CA GLY A 293 11.39 -15.99 -16.56
C GLY A 293 11.58 -14.56 -16.02
N THR A 294 12.40 -14.39 -14.99
CA THR A 294 12.59 -13.12 -14.29
C THR A 294 14.07 -12.84 -14.07
N ASP A 295 14.55 -11.62 -14.38
CA ASP A 295 15.83 -11.12 -13.88
C ASP A 295 15.54 -10.14 -12.73
N ALA A 296 15.92 -10.50 -11.51
CA ALA A 296 15.92 -9.58 -10.37
C ALA A 296 17.17 -8.71 -10.38
N CYS A 297 17.10 -7.50 -9.82
CA CYS A 297 18.24 -6.59 -9.65
C CYS A 297 18.22 -5.96 -8.27
N ASN A 298 19.32 -6.05 -7.52
CA ASN A 298 19.51 -5.25 -6.32
C ASN A 298 20.05 -3.86 -6.72
N ILE A 299 19.22 -2.83 -6.64
CA ILE A 299 19.54 -1.43 -6.97
C ILE A 299 19.81 -0.57 -5.73
N GLY A 300 19.79 -1.16 -4.54
CA GLY A 300 20.02 -0.50 -3.25
C GLY A 300 21.49 -0.21 -2.95
N ASP A 301 21.80 0.09 -1.70
CA ASP A 301 23.18 0.28 -1.21
C ASP A 301 23.65 -0.77 -0.19
N GLU A 302 22.79 -1.72 0.17
CA GLU A 302 23.14 -2.92 0.95
C GLU A 302 22.77 -4.23 0.21
N ARG A 303 23.37 -5.35 0.62
CA ARG A 303 23.12 -6.68 0.01
C ARG A 303 21.76 -7.25 0.42
N ALA A 304 21.03 -7.82 -0.54
CA ALA A 304 19.72 -8.42 -0.32
C ALA A 304 19.83 -9.92 0.02
N SER A 305 19.01 -10.45 0.91
CA SER A 305 19.15 -11.83 1.43
C SER A 305 18.53 -12.89 0.51
N TRP A 306 19.21 -14.03 0.33
CA TRP A 306 18.87 -15.08 -0.63
C TRP A 306 19.12 -16.50 -0.09
N ILE A 307 19.01 -16.67 1.23
CA ILE A 307 19.41 -17.87 1.97
C ILE A 307 18.41 -19.02 1.75
N ALA A 308 18.85 -20.06 1.03
CA ALA A 308 18.09 -21.31 0.93
C ALA A 308 17.90 -21.99 2.28
N GLY A 309 16.71 -22.56 2.51
CA GLY A 309 16.43 -23.36 3.70
C GLY A 309 16.02 -22.55 4.95
N THR A 310 15.86 -21.23 4.83
CA THR A 310 15.29 -20.34 5.86
C THR A 310 14.09 -19.56 5.28
N ASN A 311 13.61 -18.52 5.98
CA ASN A 311 12.65 -17.54 5.44
C ASN A 311 13.33 -16.23 5.01
N GLU A 312 14.64 -16.26 4.74
CA GLU A 312 15.48 -15.10 4.41
C GLU A 312 15.87 -15.15 2.92
N HIS A 313 14.87 -15.24 2.05
CA HIS A 313 15.00 -15.20 0.59
C HIS A 313 13.69 -14.70 -0.04
N PRO A 314 13.69 -14.16 -1.27
CA PRO A 314 12.46 -13.70 -1.91
C PRO A 314 11.51 -14.84 -2.27
N VAL A 315 10.21 -14.56 -2.13
CA VAL A 315 9.15 -15.31 -2.79
C VAL A 315 8.66 -14.55 -4.03
N ILE A 316 8.49 -15.29 -5.13
CA ILE A 316 8.36 -14.75 -6.49
C ILE A 316 6.98 -15.10 -7.04
N VAL A 317 6.22 -14.07 -7.39
CA VAL A 317 4.84 -14.13 -7.88
C VAL A 317 4.81 -13.90 -9.39
N GLN A 318 3.95 -14.64 -10.11
CA GLN A 318 3.73 -14.52 -11.55
C GLN A 318 2.24 -14.31 -11.82
N ASN A 319 1.88 -13.29 -12.60
CA ASN A 319 0.50 -12.98 -12.97
C ASN A 319 0.38 -12.69 -14.49
N LEU A 320 -0.83 -12.86 -15.03
CA LEU A 320 -1.19 -12.41 -16.38
C LEU A 320 -2.43 -11.52 -16.34
N TYR A 321 -2.38 -10.42 -17.08
CA TYR A 321 -3.44 -9.42 -17.19
C TYR A 321 -3.92 -9.27 -18.64
N ARG A 322 -5.18 -8.87 -18.80
CA ARG A 322 -5.83 -8.51 -20.07
C ARG A 322 -6.34 -7.06 -19.98
N LEU A 323 -6.12 -6.27 -21.03
CA LEU A 323 -6.84 -5.02 -21.26
C LEU A 323 -7.75 -5.19 -22.48
N LYS A 324 -9.06 -5.05 -22.28
CA LYS A 324 -10.08 -5.19 -23.32
C LYS A 324 -11.33 -4.37 -22.97
N ASP A 325 -11.93 -3.69 -23.94
CA ASP A 325 -13.20 -2.94 -23.78
C ASP A 325 -13.21 -1.94 -22.59
N ASP A 326 -12.10 -1.24 -22.37
CA ASP A 326 -11.85 -0.37 -21.20
C ASP A 326 -11.91 -1.06 -19.82
N ARG A 327 -11.70 -2.39 -19.77
CA ARG A 327 -11.45 -3.13 -18.53
C ARG A 327 -10.03 -3.69 -18.52
N PHE A 328 -9.29 -3.36 -17.46
CA PHE A 328 -8.02 -4.02 -17.13
C PHE A 328 -8.29 -5.09 -16.06
N GLU A 329 -8.06 -6.35 -16.40
CA GLU A 329 -8.52 -7.54 -15.67
C GLU A 329 -7.33 -8.46 -15.39
N GLN A 330 -7.29 -9.10 -14.20
CA GLN A 330 -6.34 -10.18 -13.95
C GLN A 330 -6.94 -11.50 -14.43
N VAL A 331 -6.34 -12.10 -15.46
CA VAL A 331 -6.85 -13.34 -16.07
C VAL A 331 -6.07 -14.58 -15.62
N GLY A 332 -4.99 -14.39 -14.85
CA GLY A 332 -4.25 -15.50 -14.28
C GLY A 332 -3.33 -15.13 -13.13
N MET A 333 -3.06 -16.12 -12.29
CA MET A 333 -2.17 -16.04 -11.13
C MET A 333 -1.36 -17.33 -10.98
N SER A 334 -0.20 -17.25 -10.33
CA SER A 334 0.55 -18.41 -9.81
C SER A 334 0.53 -18.46 -8.27
N TRP A 335 0.94 -19.60 -7.72
CA TRP A 335 1.50 -19.67 -6.37
C TRP A 335 2.85 -18.96 -6.29
N VAL A 336 3.40 -18.77 -5.09
CA VAL A 336 4.73 -18.15 -4.94
C VAL A 336 5.84 -19.19 -5.12
N LYS A 337 6.91 -18.82 -5.82
CA LYS A 337 8.14 -19.63 -5.97
C LYS A 337 9.23 -19.10 -5.05
N HIS A 338 9.97 -19.99 -4.39
CA HIS A 338 11.04 -19.60 -3.46
C HIS A 338 12.38 -19.34 -4.18
N GLY A 339 13.07 -18.26 -3.81
CA GLY A 339 14.51 -18.09 -4.07
C GLY A 339 15.33 -19.20 -3.42
N PHE A 340 16.50 -19.50 -3.98
CA PHE A 340 17.36 -20.60 -3.48
C PHE A 340 18.86 -20.40 -3.73
N TYR A 341 19.24 -19.57 -4.69
CA TYR A 341 20.62 -19.22 -4.97
C TYR A 341 20.61 -17.95 -5.81
N ALA A 342 21.30 -16.90 -5.36
CA ALA A 342 21.54 -15.72 -6.17
C ALA A 342 22.77 -15.94 -7.06
N VAL A 343 22.68 -15.60 -8.34
CA VAL A 343 23.87 -15.46 -9.20
C VAL A 343 24.24 -13.99 -9.40
N SER A 344 25.44 -13.76 -9.95
CA SER A 344 25.97 -12.44 -10.26
C SER A 344 26.05 -12.25 -11.77
N TRP A 345 24.98 -11.69 -12.36
CA TRP A 345 24.93 -11.28 -13.77
C TRP A 345 24.85 -9.75 -13.90
N ASP A 346 25.04 -9.27 -15.14
CA ASP A 346 25.18 -7.85 -15.48
C ASP A 346 23.88 -7.19 -16.01
N THR A 347 22.68 -7.72 -15.72
CA THR A 347 21.43 -7.18 -16.30
C THR A 347 21.12 -5.76 -15.81
N CYS A 348 21.57 -5.39 -14.60
CA CYS A 348 21.39 -4.05 -14.02
C CYS A 348 22.47 -3.04 -14.46
N GLY A 349 23.57 -3.52 -15.03
CA GLY A 349 24.86 -2.83 -15.09
C GLY A 349 26.01 -3.81 -14.80
N GLU A 350 27.25 -3.32 -14.78
CA GLU A 350 28.42 -4.16 -14.45
C GLU A 350 28.35 -4.61 -12.97
N CYS A 351 28.28 -5.92 -12.72
CA CYS A 351 28.17 -6.46 -11.36
C CYS A 351 29.54 -6.37 -10.64
N LEU A 352 29.70 -5.35 -9.80
CA LEU A 352 30.94 -5.08 -9.06
C LEU A 352 31.00 -5.75 -7.68
N ASP A 353 29.87 -6.24 -7.16
CA ASP A 353 29.75 -6.88 -5.84
C ASP A 353 29.31 -8.36 -5.95
N PRO A 354 30.17 -9.28 -6.40
CA PRO A 354 29.77 -10.65 -6.68
C PRO A 354 29.40 -11.46 -5.42
N THR A 355 28.42 -12.35 -5.55
CA THR A 355 27.92 -13.21 -4.46
C THR A 355 28.57 -14.60 -4.45
N ASP A 356 28.49 -15.29 -3.30
CA ASP A 356 28.74 -16.72 -3.18
C ASP A 356 27.47 -17.58 -3.20
N GLY A 357 26.29 -16.94 -3.26
CA GLY A 357 24.99 -17.57 -3.48
C GLY A 357 23.89 -17.20 -2.48
N THR A 358 24.26 -16.77 -1.27
CA THR A 358 23.30 -16.54 -0.16
C THR A 358 22.74 -15.13 -0.07
N GLU A 359 23.20 -14.23 -0.94
CA GLU A 359 22.83 -12.81 -1.00
C GLU A 359 22.81 -12.34 -2.46
N LEU A 360 21.99 -11.36 -2.85
CA LEU A 360 22.13 -10.64 -4.11
C LEU A 360 22.93 -9.35 -3.87
N GLY A 361 24.14 -9.31 -4.44
CA GLY A 361 25.08 -8.20 -4.31
C GLY A 361 24.64 -6.92 -5.00
N VAL A 362 25.16 -5.79 -4.55
CA VAL A 362 24.76 -4.44 -5.00
C VAL A 362 25.07 -4.25 -6.49
N GLY A 363 24.06 -3.85 -7.27
CA GLY A 363 24.16 -3.64 -8.72
C GLY A 363 24.17 -4.93 -9.55
N CYS A 364 24.04 -6.11 -8.94
CA CYS A 364 24.06 -7.40 -9.61
C CYS A 364 22.64 -7.95 -9.84
N SER A 365 22.49 -8.80 -10.86
CA SER A 365 21.20 -9.44 -11.20
C SER A 365 21.16 -10.95 -10.99
N ASP A 366 20.02 -11.45 -10.50
CA ASP A 366 19.68 -12.87 -10.38
C ASP A 366 18.60 -13.30 -11.41
N PRO A 367 19.01 -13.86 -12.57
CA PRO A 367 18.12 -14.53 -13.53
C PRO A 367 17.56 -15.87 -13.05
N TYR A 368 16.25 -16.05 -13.22
CA TYR A 368 15.59 -17.36 -13.22
C TYR A 368 14.86 -17.61 -14.54
N SER A 369 15.12 -18.75 -15.17
CA SER A 369 14.30 -19.24 -16.28
C SER A 369 12.85 -19.46 -15.86
N ALA A 370 11.93 -19.41 -16.83
CA ALA A 370 10.55 -19.85 -16.64
C ALA A 370 10.49 -21.32 -16.22
N GLY A 371 11.46 -22.14 -16.66
CA GLY A 371 11.63 -23.53 -16.25
C GLY A 371 11.71 -23.69 -14.73
N LEU A 372 12.46 -22.82 -14.05
CA LEU A 372 12.66 -22.79 -12.59
C LEU A 372 11.49 -22.13 -11.85
N ASN A 373 11.01 -21.01 -12.37
CA ASN A 373 9.87 -20.28 -11.80
C ASN A 373 8.55 -21.08 -11.87
N GLY A 374 8.50 -22.13 -12.71
CA GLY A 374 7.43 -23.13 -12.75
C GLY A 374 7.73 -24.46 -12.04
N VAL A 375 8.72 -24.55 -11.13
CA VAL A 375 9.01 -25.78 -10.37
C VAL A 375 8.03 -25.97 -9.20
N GLN A 376 7.01 -26.79 -9.43
CA GLN A 376 5.90 -27.06 -8.49
C GLN A 376 6.33 -27.62 -7.12
N THR A 377 7.54 -28.17 -7.01
CA THR A 377 8.15 -28.65 -5.76
C THR A 377 8.91 -27.58 -4.99
N ASN A 378 9.02 -26.36 -5.52
CA ASN A 378 9.65 -25.19 -4.89
C ASN A 378 8.67 -24.00 -4.80
N MET A 379 7.38 -24.31 -4.61
CA MET A 379 6.28 -23.34 -4.59
C MET A 379 5.32 -23.58 -3.42
N SER A 380 4.95 -22.52 -2.73
CA SER A 380 4.06 -22.51 -1.55
C SER A 380 2.86 -21.58 -1.77
N LEU A 381 1.92 -21.60 -0.81
CA LEU A 381 0.68 -20.83 -0.84
C LEU A 381 0.97 -19.32 -0.76
N ARG A 382 0.21 -18.49 -1.46
CA ARG A 382 0.15 -17.05 -1.17
C ARG A 382 -0.36 -16.80 0.24
N SER A 383 -1.26 -17.65 0.76
CA SER A 383 -1.83 -17.50 2.10
C SER A 383 -0.82 -17.51 3.25
N ASP A 384 0.37 -18.06 3.01
CA ASP A 384 1.44 -18.16 4.00
C ASP A 384 2.33 -16.90 4.05
N VAL A 385 2.17 -15.95 3.10
CA VAL A 385 3.03 -14.78 2.91
C VAL A 385 2.37 -13.50 3.41
N ASN A 386 3.02 -12.79 4.33
CA ASN A 386 2.75 -11.39 4.63
C ASN A 386 3.60 -10.52 3.69
N ALA A 387 2.99 -9.94 2.66
CA ALA A 387 3.71 -9.17 1.66
C ALA A 387 4.15 -7.77 2.15
N HIS A 388 3.54 -7.23 3.21
CA HIS A 388 3.95 -5.94 3.76
C HIS A 388 5.27 -6.07 4.52
N THR A 389 5.52 -7.18 5.21
CA THR A 389 6.74 -7.43 5.97
C THR A 389 7.71 -8.42 5.30
N GLY A 390 7.36 -8.92 4.11
CA GLY A 390 8.09 -9.98 3.41
C GLY A 390 8.15 -11.33 4.12
N TYR A 391 7.46 -11.51 5.26
CA TYR A 391 7.58 -12.69 6.10
C TYR A 391 6.72 -13.87 5.60
N PHE A 392 7.30 -15.06 5.62
CA PHE A 392 6.61 -16.34 5.42
C PHE A 392 7.20 -17.41 6.35
N PRO A 393 6.43 -18.45 6.74
CA PRO A 393 6.95 -19.54 7.57
C PRO A 393 7.87 -20.46 6.76
N TYR A 394 8.97 -20.89 7.37
CA TYR A 394 9.85 -21.93 6.81
C TYR A 394 10.14 -23.05 7.84
N PRO A 395 10.12 -24.34 7.46
CA PRO A 395 9.69 -24.86 6.15
C PRO A 395 8.18 -24.70 5.93
N TRP A 396 7.82 -24.21 4.75
CA TRP A 396 6.43 -24.14 4.31
C TRP A 396 5.84 -25.55 4.08
N THR A 397 4.51 -25.65 4.07
CA THR A 397 3.80 -26.91 3.81
C THR A 397 2.86 -26.74 2.63
N ALA A 398 2.93 -27.64 1.65
CA ALA A 398 2.05 -27.60 0.49
C ALA A 398 1.41 -28.97 0.21
N PRO A 399 0.19 -29.02 -0.34
CA PRO A 399 -0.35 -30.21 -0.99
C PRO A 399 0.55 -30.67 -2.15
N ALA A 400 0.42 -31.95 -2.51
CA ALA A 400 1.04 -32.48 -3.71
C ALA A 400 0.45 -31.77 -4.94
N PRO A 401 1.26 -31.22 -5.86
CA PRO A 401 0.76 -30.47 -7.00
C PRO A 401 0.08 -31.38 -8.01
N GLU A 402 -0.97 -30.87 -8.66
CA GLU A 402 -1.55 -31.53 -9.84
C GLU A 402 -0.52 -31.60 -10.99
N PRO A 403 -0.40 -32.73 -11.71
CA PRO A 403 0.40 -32.80 -12.93
C PRO A 403 0.04 -31.71 -13.93
N VAL A 404 1.04 -31.23 -14.68
CA VAL A 404 0.93 -30.14 -15.66
C VAL A 404 0.58 -28.77 -15.05
N ILE A 405 -0.61 -28.58 -14.47
CA ILE A 405 -1.11 -27.24 -14.15
C ILE A 405 -0.90 -26.77 -12.71
N GLY A 406 -0.77 -27.67 -11.73
CA GLY A 406 -0.83 -27.29 -10.30
C GLY A 406 0.21 -26.24 -9.90
N LYS A 407 -0.17 -25.24 -9.10
CA LYS A 407 0.68 -24.13 -8.57
C LYS A 407 1.29 -23.15 -9.60
N ARG A 408 1.42 -23.53 -10.87
CA ARG A 408 1.93 -22.67 -11.95
C ARG A 408 0.99 -21.49 -12.23
N LEU A 409 1.41 -20.56 -13.09
CA LEU A 409 0.53 -19.49 -13.57
C LEU A 409 -0.62 -20.11 -14.38
N GLN A 410 -1.81 -20.18 -13.78
CA GLN A 410 -3.02 -20.72 -14.41
C GLN A 410 -3.81 -19.60 -15.10
N VAL A 411 -4.35 -19.90 -16.29
CA VAL A 411 -5.16 -18.99 -17.12
C VAL A 411 -6.22 -19.81 -17.86
N HIS A 412 -7.46 -19.35 -17.91
CA HIS A 412 -8.51 -20.03 -18.69
C HIS A 412 -8.38 -19.76 -20.20
N ALA A 413 -8.68 -20.77 -21.02
CA ALA A 413 -8.65 -20.67 -22.48
C ALA A 413 -9.61 -19.60 -23.03
N THR A 414 -10.73 -19.34 -22.34
CA THR A 414 -11.70 -18.27 -22.66
C THR A 414 -11.07 -16.88 -22.67
N ASP A 415 -10.07 -16.67 -21.83
CA ASP A 415 -9.44 -15.36 -21.63
C ASP A 415 -8.19 -15.17 -22.49
N LEU A 416 -7.71 -16.25 -23.10
CA LEU A 416 -6.62 -16.28 -24.06
C LEU A 416 -7.06 -16.41 -25.52
N ASP A 417 -8.25 -16.97 -25.82
CA ASP A 417 -8.71 -17.20 -27.19
C ASP A 417 -8.83 -15.88 -27.98
N PRO A 418 -8.01 -15.64 -29.02
CA PRO A 418 -8.07 -14.42 -29.80
C PRO A 418 -9.39 -14.21 -30.56
N ALA A 419 -10.20 -15.26 -30.74
CA ALA A 419 -11.54 -15.17 -31.32
C ALA A 419 -12.61 -14.69 -30.33
N LEU A 420 -12.36 -14.81 -29.02
CA LEU A 420 -13.19 -14.23 -27.95
C LEU A 420 -12.64 -12.88 -27.46
N ASN A 421 -11.35 -12.64 -27.69
CA ASN A 421 -10.59 -11.49 -27.19
C ASN A 421 -10.01 -10.63 -28.33
N GLU A 422 -10.79 -10.43 -29.41
CA GLU A 422 -10.41 -9.51 -30.49
C GLU A 422 -10.11 -8.11 -29.92
N GLY A 423 -8.97 -7.53 -30.31
CA GLY A 423 -8.51 -6.22 -29.84
C GLY A 423 -7.88 -6.20 -28.44
N ALA A 424 -7.85 -7.32 -27.70
CA ALA A 424 -7.27 -7.35 -26.37
C ALA A 424 -5.73 -7.24 -26.38
N LEU A 425 -5.19 -6.55 -25.37
CA LEU A 425 -3.77 -6.50 -25.04
C LEU A 425 -3.50 -7.33 -23.79
N TYR A 426 -2.31 -7.90 -23.68
CA TYR A 426 -1.92 -8.76 -22.56
C TYR A 426 -0.64 -8.26 -21.90
N PHE A 427 -0.54 -8.42 -20.58
CA PHE A 427 0.61 -7.96 -19.80
C PHE A 427 1.02 -9.03 -18.76
N LEU A 428 2.29 -9.38 -18.77
CA LEU A 428 2.94 -10.23 -17.78
C LEU A 428 3.33 -9.38 -16.57
N GLN A 429 3.31 -9.96 -15.38
CA GLN A 429 3.94 -9.38 -14.19
C GLN A 429 4.79 -10.43 -13.47
N GLY A 430 6.00 -10.04 -13.10
CA GLY A 430 6.75 -10.66 -12.01
C GLY A 430 6.72 -9.72 -10.80
N HIS A 431 6.67 -10.28 -9.59
CA HIS A 431 6.70 -9.51 -8.35
C HIS A 431 7.46 -10.29 -7.27
N TYR A 432 8.49 -9.67 -6.70
CA TYR A 432 9.32 -10.25 -5.64
C TYR A 432 8.88 -9.70 -4.28
N VAL A 433 8.92 -10.53 -3.24
CA VAL A 433 8.56 -10.17 -1.86
C VAL A 433 9.61 -10.75 -0.93
N MET A 434 10.32 -9.89 -0.18
CA MET A 434 11.36 -10.28 0.79
C MET A 434 11.43 -9.34 2.00
N ALA A 435 11.91 -9.84 3.13
CA ALA A 435 11.69 -9.23 4.44
C ALA A 435 12.67 -8.10 4.80
N ASP A 436 13.87 -8.11 4.23
CA ASP A 436 14.92 -7.11 4.38
C ASP A 436 14.67 -5.88 3.52
N ASP A 437 14.27 -6.06 2.26
CA ASP A 437 13.75 -5.02 1.36
C ASP A 437 12.52 -4.31 1.97
N ALA A 438 11.56 -5.09 2.49
CA ALA A 438 10.40 -4.58 3.21
C ALA A 438 10.76 -3.87 4.53
N ALA A 439 11.83 -4.28 5.21
CA ALA A 439 12.33 -3.61 6.42
C ALA A 439 13.09 -2.30 6.11
N ALA A 440 13.71 -2.21 4.93
CA ALA A 440 14.27 -0.96 4.39
C ALA A 440 13.17 0.00 3.90
N GLY A 441 12.02 -0.53 3.49
CA GLY A 441 10.85 0.23 3.04
C GLY A 441 10.81 0.47 1.52
N ASN A 442 11.55 -0.34 0.75
CA ASN A 442 11.62 -0.24 -0.71
C ASN A 442 10.51 -1.05 -1.40
N ASN A 443 9.69 -1.78 -0.64
CA ASN A 443 8.81 -2.86 -1.11
C ASN A 443 7.63 -2.47 -2.03
N ASP A 444 7.63 -1.27 -2.61
CA ASP A 444 6.64 -0.77 -3.56
C ASP A 444 7.07 -0.86 -5.04
N ASN A 445 8.32 -1.22 -5.34
CA ASN A 445 8.88 -1.24 -6.70
C ASN A 445 9.20 -2.66 -7.24
N ASN A 446 9.06 -3.68 -6.41
CA ASN A 446 9.51 -5.06 -6.66
C ASN A 446 8.61 -5.80 -7.66
N ALA A 447 7.53 -5.17 -8.11
CA ALA A 447 6.67 -5.64 -9.17
C ALA A 447 7.03 -4.92 -10.46
N SER A 448 7.07 -5.64 -11.57
CA SER A 448 7.38 -5.05 -12.88
C SER A 448 6.61 -5.76 -13.99
N TYR A 449 6.17 -5.02 -14.99
CA TYR A 449 5.31 -5.54 -16.05
C TYR A 449 6.01 -5.60 -17.42
N ARG A 450 5.56 -6.51 -18.29
CA ARG A 450 5.98 -6.56 -19.70
C ARG A 450 4.79 -6.87 -20.61
N PRO A 451 4.58 -6.13 -21.70
CA PRO A 451 3.56 -6.48 -22.70
C PRO A 451 3.79 -7.88 -23.28
N ALA A 452 2.70 -8.54 -23.69
CA ALA A 452 2.74 -9.87 -24.28
C ALA A 452 1.71 -10.00 -25.42
N THR A 453 1.93 -11.01 -26.26
CA THR A 453 1.00 -11.44 -27.31
C THR A 453 0.54 -12.86 -27.06
N VAL A 454 -0.70 -13.17 -27.43
CA VAL A 454 -1.28 -14.52 -27.33
C VAL A 454 -1.58 -15.03 -28.74
N SER A 455 -1.09 -16.23 -29.05
CA SER A 455 -1.35 -16.89 -30.33
C SER A 455 -2.62 -17.75 -30.30
N ALA A 456 -3.16 -18.08 -31.47
CA ALA A 456 -4.26 -19.06 -31.60
C ALA A 456 -3.89 -20.52 -31.21
N ALA A 457 -2.66 -20.74 -30.75
CA ALA A 457 -2.21 -21.99 -30.11
C ALA A 457 -2.00 -21.82 -28.59
N PHE A 458 -2.55 -20.74 -28.03
CA PHE A 458 -2.43 -20.31 -26.63
C PHE A 458 -1.00 -20.01 -26.13
N ALA A 459 0.03 -20.09 -26.99
CA ALA A 459 1.35 -19.63 -26.62
C ALA A 459 1.32 -18.11 -26.36
N VAL A 460 1.57 -17.75 -25.10
CA VAL A 460 1.85 -16.39 -24.62
C VAL A 460 3.32 -16.09 -24.90
N THR A 461 3.65 -14.89 -25.38
CA THR A 461 5.02 -14.50 -25.72
C THR A 461 5.29 -13.03 -25.35
N PRO A 462 6.34 -12.72 -24.58
CA PRO A 462 6.67 -11.35 -24.19
C PRO A 462 7.10 -10.52 -25.41
N VAL A 463 6.71 -9.24 -25.42
CA VAL A 463 7.06 -8.26 -26.46
C VAL A 463 7.45 -6.91 -25.82
N GLY A 464 8.11 -6.04 -26.58
CA GLY A 464 8.65 -4.79 -26.03
C GLY A 464 9.70 -5.01 -24.93
N SER A 465 9.90 -4.02 -24.06
CA SER A 465 10.70 -4.14 -22.83
C SER A 465 9.79 -4.36 -21.62
N THR A 466 10.35 -4.92 -20.55
CA THR A 466 9.80 -4.73 -19.20
C THR A 466 9.80 -3.23 -18.85
N GLN A 467 8.88 -2.82 -17.99
CA GLN A 467 8.92 -1.54 -17.25
C GLN A 467 9.33 -1.87 -15.80
N PRO A 468 10.61 -1.73 -15.42
CA PRO A 468 11.09 -2.05 -14.07
C PRO A 468 10.56 -1.05 -13.05
N GLY A 469 10.17 -1.52 -11.87
CA GLY A 469 9.52 -0.69 -10.84
C GLY A 469 7.99 -0.62 -10.94
N ASP A 470 7.42 -0.96 -12.10
CA ASP A 470 6.02 -0.65 -12.41
C ASP A 470 5.09 -1.89 -12.43
N PRO A 471 4.15 -2.02 -11.49
CA PRO A 471 3.16 -3.09 -11.50
C PRO A 471 2.18 -2.98 -12.68
N ALA A 472 1.64 -4.12 -13.13
CA ALA A 472 0.93 -4.22 -14.41
C ALA A 472 -0.32 -3.34 -14.54
N VAL A 473 -0.98 -2.96 -13.44
CA VAL A 473 -2.10 -2.00 -13.47
C VAL A 473 -1.73 -0.67 -14.15
N ARG A 474 -0.46 -0.22 -14.04
CA ARG A 474 0.04 1.00 -14.72
C ARG A 474 -0.02 0.91 -16.24
N ALA A 475 0.10 -0.29 -16.79
CA ALA A 475 0.07 -0.55 -18.23
C ALA A 475 -1.24 -0.08 -18.89
N TRP A 476 -2.32 0.10 -18.11
CA TRP A 476 -3.55 0.71 -18.61
C TRP A 476 -3.37 2.20 -18.90
N GLN A 477 -2.73 2.98 -18.02
CA GLN A 477 -2.44 4.40 -18.27
C GLN A 477 -1.35 4.58 -19.35
N ASP A 478 -0.35 3.71 -19.40
CA ASP A 478 0.67 3.72 -20.46
C ASP A 478 0.07 3.43 -21.85
N THR A 479 -1.00 2.62 -21.90
CA THR A 479 -1.77 2.35 -23.12
C THR A 479 -2.74 3.49 -23.45
N ASP A 480 -3.40 4.04 -22.44
CA ASP A 480 -4.42 5.09 -22.57
C ASP A 480 -4.24 6.20 -21.51
N PRO A 481 -3.62 7.33 -21.89
CA PRO A 481 -3.42 8.48 -21.00
C PRO A 481 -4.69 9.19 -20.50
N SER A 482 -5.90 8.72 -20.83
CA SER A 482 -7.15 9.19 -20.22
C SER A 482 -7.52 8.47 -18.93
N VAL A 483 -6.80 7.40 -18.57
CA VAL A 483 -6.94 6.68 -17.30
C VAL A 483 -6.38 7.53 -16.15
N THR A 484 -7.15 7.69 -15.07
CA THR A 484 -6.69 8.29 -13.81
C THR A 484 -6.11 7.19 -12.92
N GLU A 485 -4.80 7.25 -12.64
CA GLU A 485 -4.15 6.37 -11.66
C GLU A 485 -3.97 7.07 -10.30
N VAL A 486 -4.17 6.33 -9.21
CA VAL A 486 -3.99 6.80 -7.84
C VAL A 486 -3.29 5.75 -6.97
N ALA A 487 -2.18 6.14 -6.34
CA ALA A 487 -1.54 5.38 -5.27
C ALA A 487 -2.32 5.56 -3.95
N ILE A 488 -2.73 4.47 -3.32
CA ILE A 488 -3.52 4.44 -2.08
C ILE A 488 -2.69 3.74 -0.99
N ARG A 489 -1.97 4.54 -0.20
CA ARG A 489 -1.21 4.07 0.96
C ARG A 489 -2.14 3.76 2.13
N VAL A 490 -1.98 2.60 2.75
CA VAL A 490 -2.48 2.34 4.11
C VAL A 490 -1.40 2.81 5.10
N PRO A 491 -1.75 3.64 6.11
CA PRO A 491 -0.77 4.08 7.12
C PRO A 491 -0.13 2.91 7.86
N ASP A 492 1.20 3.01 8.05
CA ASP A 492 2.05 2.00 8.71
C ASP A 492 1.87 0.58 8.13
N GLU A 493 1.58 0.50 6.82
CA GLU A 493 1.25 -0.73 6.09
C GLU A 493 1.52 -0.57 4.58
N GLY A 494 0.75 -1.23 3.71
CA GLY A 494 1.05 -1.40 2.28
C GLY A 494 0.39 -0.39 1.33
N LEU A 495 0.51 -0.71 0.03
CA LEU A 495 0.07 0.06 -1.11
C LEU A 495 -0.97 -0.70 -1.93
N PHE A 496 -2.05 0.01 -2.28
CA PHE A 496 -2.94 -0.34 -3.39
C PHE A 496 -2.76 0.69 -4.50
N ILE A 497 -2.98 0.30 -5.75
CA ILE A 497 -2.96 1.19 -6.92
C ILE A 497 -4.30 1.05 -7.63
N LEU A 498 -4.97 2.18 -7.81
CA LEU A 498 -6.28 2.28 -8.46
C LEU A 498 -6.14 2.99 -9.80
N ALA A 499 -6.31 2.27 -10.90
CA ALA A 499 -6.55 2.86 -12.21
C ALA A 499 -8.07 2.96 -12.45
N GLY A 500 -8.54 4.07 -13.00
CA GLY A 500 -9.96 4.30 -13.29
C GLY A 500 -10.18 5.14 -14.55
N LYS A 501 -11.19 4.79 -15.34
CA LYS A 501 -11.56 5.48 -16.59
C LYS A 501 -13.08 5.70 -16.66
N ALA A 502 -13.48 6.79 -17.33
CA ALA A 502 -14.85 7.03 -17.74
C ALA A 502 -14.94 7.15 -19.28
N THR A 503 -15.82 6.35 -19.89
CA THR A 503 -15.97 6.25 -21.36
C THR A 503 -17.40 6.62 -21.78
N ASP A 504 -17.54 7.61 -22.66
CA ASP A 504 -18.83 8.04 -23.23
C ASP A 504 -19.41 6.93 -24.12
N LEU A 505 -20.58 6.41 -23.76
CA LEU A 505 -21.33 5.44 -24.56
C LEU A 505 -22.34 6.12 -25.50
N GLY A 506 -22.40 7.45 -25.47
CA GLY A 506 -23.40 8.26 -26.14
C GLY A 506 -24.69 8.42 -25.32
N ALA A 507 -25.58 9.28 -25.83
CA ALA A 507 -26.88 9.60 -25.21
C ALA A 507 -26.84 10.10 -23.75
N GLY A 508 -25.67 10.46 -23.22
CA GLY A 508 -25.48 10.86 -21.83
C GLY A 508 -25.15 9.72 -20.87
N THR A 509 -24.97 8.49 -21.37
CA THR A 509 -24.55 7.34 -20.57
C THR A 509 -23.03 7.16 -20.66
N TRP A 510 -22.40 6.93 -19.50
CA TRP A 510 -20.96 6.76 -19.35
C TRP A 510 -20.68 5.43 -18.65
N ARG A 511 -19.73 4.67 -19.19
CA ARG A 511 -19.13 3.54 -18.48
C ARG A 511 -18.07 4.04 -17.53
N TYR A 512 -18.16 3.65 -16.28
CA TYR A 512 -17.08 3.75 -15.31
C TYR A 512 -16.44 2.39 -15.17
N SER A 513 -15.12 2.33 -15.20
CA SER A 513 -14.37 1.09 -15.05
C SER A 513 -13.11 1.34 -14.22
N TYR A 514 -12.84 0.43 -13.29
CA TYR A 514 -11.80 0.55 -12.28
C TYR A 514 -11.02 -0.75 -12.20
N ALA A 515 -9.71 -0.65 -12.00
CA ALA A 515 -8.81 -1.75 -11.74
C ALA A 515 -8.03 -1.42 -10.46
N LEU A 516 -8.32 -2.14 -9.38
CA LEU A 516 -7.70 -1.92 -8.07
C LEU A 516 -6.73 -3.08 -7.79
N GLN A 517 -5.44 -2.85 -7.97
CA GLN A 517 -4.40 -3.78 -7.55
C GLN A 517 -4.05 -3.55 -6.08
N ASN A 518 -4.02 -4.62 -5.28
CA ASN A 518 -3.26 -4.63 -4.04
C ASN A 518 -1.83 -5.06 -4.40
N LEU A 519 -0.83 -4.23 -4.10
CA LEU A 519 0.55 -4.58 -4.35
C LEU A 519 1.08 -5.48 -3.22
N ASN A 520 1.20 -4.91 -2.02
CA ASN A 520 1.90 -5.49 -0.86
C ASN A 520 1.10 -5.39 0.46
N SER A 521 -0.15 -4.91 0.46
CA SER A 521 -0.97 -4.82 1.69
C SER A 521 -1.41 -6.19 2.18
N ASP A 522 -0.91 -6.59 3.36
CA ASP A 522 -1.37 -7.75 4.10
C ASP A 522 -2.77 -7.52 4.69
N ARG A 523 -3.11 -6.28 5.09
CA ARG A 523 -4.44 -5.88 5.58
C ARG A 523 -5.55 -6.23 4.59
N SER A 524 -5.26 -6.24 3.29
CA SER A 524 -6.17 -6.66 2.20
C SER A 524 -7.44 -5.79 2.05
N GLY A 525 -8.07 -5.79 0.88
CA GLY A 525 -9.33 -5.06 0.64
C GLY A 525 -10.58 -5.92 0.87
N ARG A 526 -11.61 -5.40 1.55
CA ARG A 526 -12.94 -6.05 1.73
C ARG A 526 -14.02 -5.46 0.83
N SER A 527 -13.98 -4.15 0.61
CA SER A 527 -15.04 -3.42 -0.09
C SER A 527 -14.50 -2.23 -0.88
N PHE A 528 -15.07 -1.99 -2.05
CA PHE A 528 -14.78 -0.84 -2.89
C PHE A 528 -16.10 -0.07 -3.09
N THR A 529 -16.11 1.20 -2.69
CA THR A 529 -17.28 2.07 -2.70
C THR A 529 -17.03 3.29 -3.58
N VAL A 530 -17.85 3.46 -4.61
CA VAL A 530 -17.87 4.65 -5.47
C VAL A 530 -19.13 5.46 -5.11
N PRO A 531 -19.00 6.70 -4.60
CA PRO A 531 -20.16 7.55 -4.33
C PRO A 531 -20.85 7.98 -5.64
N LEU A 532 -22.16 8.22 -5.57
CA LEU A 532 -23.03 8.54 -6.70
C LEU A 532 -23.77 9.87 -6.45
N PRO A 533 -24.00 10.69 -7.49
CA PRO A 533 -24.82 11.90 -7.37
C PRO A 533 -26.29 11.58 -7.08
N TYR A 534 -26.89 12.39 -6.22
CA TYR A 534 -28.28 12.25 -5.77
C TYR A 534 -29.31 12.51 -6.88
N GLY A 535 -30.51 11.94 -6.72
CA GLY A 535 -31.70 12.25 -7.52
C GLY A 535 -31.82 11.50 -8.85
N ASP A 536 -30.87 11.69 -9.76
CA ASP A 536 -31.04 11.33 -11.19
C ASP A 536 -30.14 10.17 -11.69
N ALA A 537 -29.28 9.60 -10.85
CA ALA A 537 -28.30 8.58 -11.24
C ALA A 537 -28.92 7.18 -11.50
N ALA A 538 -29.28 6.91 -12.76
CA ALA A 538 -29.68 5.59 -13.23
C ALA A 538 -28.45 4.70 -13.49
N ILE A 539 -28.21 3.74 -12.57
CA ILE A 539 -27.11 2.78 -12.64
C ILE A 539 -27.55 1.49 -13.36
N SER A 540 -26.68 0.95 -14.22
CA SER A 540 -26.91 -0.27 -15.00
C SER A 540 -25.60 -0.98 -15.33
N ASN A 541 -25.67 -2.18 -15.95
CA ASN A 541 -24.52 -2.96 -16.42
C ASN A 541 -23.38 -3.10 -15.38
N ILE A 542 -23.77 -3.28 -14.12
CA ILE A 542 -22.84 -3.47 -13.00
C ILE A 542 -22.13 -4.81 -13.17
N GLY A 543 -20.81 -4.83 -13.00
CA GLY A 543 -19.99 -6.02 -13.05
C GLY A 543 -18.79 -5.99 -12.13
N PHE A 544 -18.16 -7.15 -12.01
CA PHE A 544 -17.00 -7.47 -11.17
C PHE A 544 -16.17 -8.53 -11.91
N HIS A 545 -14.85 -8.56 -11.68
CA HIS A 545 -13.95 -9.61 -12.14
C HIS A 545 -12.69 -9.63 -11.26
N ASP A 546 -12.34 -10.80 -10.75
CA ASP A 546 -11.15 -11.09 -9.94
C ASP A 546 -10.37 -12.27 -10.53
N VAL A 547 -9.62 -13.05 -9.74
CA VAL A 547 -8.81 -14.17 -10.23
C VAL A 547 -8.96 -15.39 -9.31
N ASP A 548 -9.21 -16.56 -9.90
CA ASP A 548 -9.46 -17.80 -9.16
C ASP A 548 -8.23 -18.31 -8.39
N TYR A 549 -8.36 -18.40 -7.07
CA TYR A 549 -7.39 -19.05 -6.19
C TYR A 549 -7.41 -20.58 -6.40
N HIS A 550 -6.29 -21.14 -6.87
CA HIS A 550 -6.24 -22.49 -7.41
C HIS A 550 -5.32 -23.47 -6.63
N SER A 551 -5.37 -24.75 -7.02
CA SER A 551 -4.44 -25.82 -6.56
C SER A 551 -4.41 -26.12 -5.05
N GLY A 552 -5.41 -25.68 -4.29
CA GLY A 552 -5.52 -25.89 -2.85
C GLY A 552 -5.16 -24.67 -1.99
N GLU A 553 -5.19 -23.47 -2.57
CA GLU A 553 -5.34 -22.22 -1.81
C GLU A 553 -6.54 -22.28 -0.85
N ILE A 554 -6.44 -21.52 0.25
CA ILE A 554 -7.41 -21.59 1.34
C ILE A 554 -8.58 -20.60 1.21
N TYR A 555 -8.51 -19.69 0.23
CA TYR A 555 -9.44 -18.59 0.07
C TYR A 555 -10.72 -19.00 -0.67
N ASP A 556 -11.81 -18.31 -0.33
CA ASP A 556 -13.11 -18.43 -0.99
C ASP A 556 -13.05 -17.85 -2.41
N LEU A 557 -13.84 -18.41 -3.32
CA LEU A 557 -13.97 -17.99 -4.72
C LEU A 557 -15.29 -17.25 -5.00
N THR A 558 -16.02 -16.87 -3.95
CA THR A 558 -17.29 -16.14 -4.09
C THR A 558 -17.04 -14.68 -4.51
N ASP A 559 -17.53 -14.30 -5.69
CA ASP A 559 -17.51 -12.94 -6.25
C ASP A 559 -17.98 -11.86 -5.25
N TRP A 560 -17.51 -10.62 -5.43
CA TRP A 560 -18.03 -9.48 -4.66
C TRP A 560 -19.42 -9.08 -5.17
N THR A 561 -20.42 -9.22 -4.32
CA THR A 561 -21.77 -8.70 -4.62
C THR A 561 -21.78 -7.17 -4.57
N ALA A 562 -22.43 -6.57 -5.57
CA ALA A 562 -22.61 -5.12 -5.67
C ALA A 562 -23.97 -4.70 -5.12
N VAL A 563 -23.99 -3.65 -4.30
CA VAL A 563 -25.20 -3.01 -3.75
C VAL A 563 -25.20 -1.53 -4.11
N VAL A 564 -26.37 -1.02 -4.51
CA VAL A 564 -26.59 0.41 -4.81
C VAL A 564 -27.59 0.96 -3.80
N GLU A 565 -27.08 1.63 -2.77
CA GLU A 565 -27.83 2.19 -1.65
C GLU A 565 -27.10 3.41 -1.06
N ASP A 566 -27.75 4.18 -0.20
CA ASP A 566 -27.19 5.32 0.56
C ASP A 566 -26.35 6.35 -0.24
N GLY A 567 -26.66 6.53 -1.53
CA GLY A 567 -25.93 7.45 -2.41
C GLY A 567 -24.60 6.92 -2.92
N ALA A 568 -24.40 5.60 -2.94
CA ALA A 568 -23.19 4.97 -3.47
C ALA A 568 -23.48 3.64 -4.20
N ILE A 569 -22.47 3.15 -4.93
CA ILE A 569 -22.37 1.74 -5.32
C ILE A 569 -21.18 1.11 -4.58
N THR A 570 -21.43 0.00 -3.90
CA THR A 570 -20.41 -0.75 -3.13
C THR A 570 -20.37 -2.20 -3.56
N TRP A 571 -19.20 -2.68 -3.96
CA TRP A 571 -18.89 -4.11 -4.04
C TRP A 571 -18.25 -4.55 -2.73
N SER A 572 -18.62 -5.71 -2.19
CA SER A 572 -17.91 -6.27 -1.04
C SER A 572 -18.02 -7.79 -0.89
N THR A 573 -17.07 -8.35 -0.17
CA THR A 573 -17.12 -9.71 0.40
C THR A 573 -17.44 -9.68 1.90
N GLU A 574 -17.51 -10.86 2.53
CA GLU A 574 -17.79 -11.06 3.96
C GLU A 574 -16.77 -10.35 4.87
N GLN A 575 -17.11 -10.20 6.15
CA GLN A 575 -16.19 -9.62 7.15
C GLN A 575 -15.25 -10.69 7.71
N PHE A 576 -14.00 -10.29 7.99
CA PHE A 576 -12.96 -11.17 8.52
C PHE A 576 -13.36 -11.91 9.81
N GLU A 577 -14.23 -11.32 10.65
CA GLU A 577 -14.72 -11.96 11.88
C GLU A 577 -15.69 -13.12 11.65
N PHE A 578 -16.34 -13.19 10.48
CA PHE A 578 -17.19 -14.32 10.08
C PHE A 578 -16.42 -15.32 9.21
N ASN A 579 -15.61 -14.81 8.27
CA ASN A 579 -14.83 -15.62 7.34
C ASN A 579 -13.48 -14.94 7.03
N ALA A 580 -12.43 -15.31 7.76
CA ALA A 580 -11.06 -14.82 7.51
C ALA A 580 -10.48 -15.27 6.15
N ASN A 581 -11.07 -16.31 5.57
CA ASN A 581 -10.72 -16.86 4.27
C ASN A 581 -11.58 -16.30 3.12
N ALA A 582 -12.49 -15.35 3.40
CA ALA A 582 -13.28 -14.68 2.37
C ALA A 582 -12.38 -14.11 1.26
N ASN A 583 -13.00 -13.90 0.10
CA ASN A 583 -12.38 -13.44 -1.14
C ASN A 583 -11.93 -11.97 -1.09
N ALA A 584 -11.13 -11.60 -0.09
CA ALA A 584 -10.60 -10.25 0.07
C ALA A 584 -9.43 -10.02 -0.88
N LEU A 585 -9.31 -8.81 -1.42
CA LEU A 585 -8.25 -8.40 -2.37
C LEU A 585 -6.87 -8.51 -1.69
N ARG A 586 -6.17 -9.63 -1.92
CA ARG A 586 -4.85 -9.96 -1.34
C ARG A 586 -3.71 -9.36 -2.16
N PHE A 587 -2.51 -9.36 -1.58
CA PHE A 587 -1.30 -8.88 -2.26
C PHE A 587 -1.10 -9.53 -3.64
N SER A 588 -0.58 -8.75 -4.58
CA SER A 588 -0.35 -9.15 -5.97
C SER A 588 -1.59 -9.75 -6.66
N THR A 589 -2.79 -9.30 -6.28
CA THR A 589 -4.04 -9.54 -7.02
C THR A 589 -4.72 -8.20 -7.36
N LEU A 590 -5.56 -8.20 -8.39
CA LEU A 590 -6.25 -7.02 -8.92
C LEU A 590 -7.71 -7.37 -9.19
N TYR A 591 -8.63 -6.60 -8.62
CA TYR A 591 -10.07 -6.74 -8.89
C TYR A 591 -10.54 -5.59 -9.79
N ASN A 592 -11.33 -5.93 -10.81
CA ASN A 592 -11.97 -5.00 -11.73
C ASN A 592 -13.41 -4.75 -11.31
N PHE A 593 -13.85 -3.49 -11.38
CA PHE A 593 -15.21 -3.06 -11.08
C PHE A 593 -15.72 -2.17 -12.20
N TYR A 594 -16.95 -2.38 -12.68
CA TYR A 594 -17.53 -1.50 -13.70
C TYR A 594 -19.03 -1.34 -13.57
N PHE A 595 -19.54 -0.22 -14.08
CA PHE A 595 -20.97 0.07 -14.22
C PHE A 595 -21.20 1.18 -15.25
N ASP A 596 -22.41 1.23 -15.81
CA ASP A 596 -22.85 2.30 -16.70
C ASP A 596 -23.82 3.22 -15.94
N ALA A 597 -23.59 4.54 -15.97
CA ALA A 597 -24.45 5.55 -15.36
C ALA A 597 -24.81 6.67 -16.34
N ASN A 598 -26.00 7.25 -16.22
CA ASN A 598 -26.49 8.38 -17.02
C ASN A 598 -25.94 9.77 -16.60
N VAL A 599 -24.77 9.80 -15.93
CA VAL A 599 -24.16 11.05 -15.43
C VAL A 599 -22.73 11.16 -15.93
N ALA A 600 -22.36 12.37 -16.37
CA ALA A 600 -21.04 12.69 -16.89
C ALA A 600 -19.94 12.63 -15.80
N PRO A 601 -18.68 12.37 -16.17
CA PRO A 601 -17.60 12.19 -15.20
C PRO A 601 -17.22 13.47 -14.46
N GLY A 602 -16.86 13.30 -13.19
CA GLY A 602 -16.17 14.28 -12.36
C GLY A 602 -15.19 13.57 -11.42
N THR A 603 -14.72 14.28 -10.40
CA THR A 603 -13.90 13.69 -9.34
C THR A 603 -14.79 13.02 -8.31
N ALA A 604 -14.54 11.75 -7.99
CA ALA A 604 -15.24 10.99 -6.95
C ALA A 604 -14.27 10.58 -5.83
N LYS A 605 -14.69 10.76 -4.57
CA LYS A 605 -13.95 10.30 -3.39
C LYS A 605 -14.34 8.86 -3.06
N ILE A 606 -13.65 7.90 -3.69
CA ILE A 606 -13.90 6.48 -3.44
C ILE A 606 -13.41 6.08 -2.04
N THR A 607 -13.98 5.00 -1.51
CA THR A 607 -13.58 4.39 -0.23
C THR A 607 -13.22 2.92 -0.43
N LEU A 608 -12.04 2.53 0.05
CA LEU A 608 -11.56 1.16 0.13
C LEU A 608 -11.63 0.71 1.60
N GLY A 609 -12.56 -0.19 1.91
CA GLY A 609 -12.64 -0.85 3.22
C GLY A 609 -11.57 -1.93 3.33
N LEU A 610 -10.80 -1.92 4.43
CA LEU A 610 -9.78 -2.92 4.71
C LEU A 610 -10.39 -4.18 5.33
N PHE A 611 -9.75 -5.33 5.13
CA PHE A 611 -10.30 -6.63 5.50
C PHE A 611 -9.82 -7.13 6.86
N LYS A 612 -8.51 -7.26 7.08
CA LYS A 612 -7.97 -7.65 8.39
C LYS A 612 -8.21 -6.51 9.40
N PRO A 613 -8.49 -6.81 10.69
CA PRO A 613 -8.71 -5.79 11.72
C PRO A 613 -7.52 -4.84 11.91
N GLY A 614 -7.81 -3.61 12.34
CA GLY A 614 -6.79 -2.58 12.62
C GLY A 614 -7.31 -1.16 12.36
N THR A 615 -6.46 -0.18 12.61
CA THR A 615 -6.74 1.25 12.36
C THR A 615 -5.81 1.75 11.25
N PRO A 616 -6.29 2.49 10.24
CA PRO A 616 -7.71 2.72 9.94
C PRO A 616 -8.42 1.43 9.50
N THR A 617 -9.76 1.48 9.47
CA THR A 617 -10.63 0.42 8.94
C THR A 617 -10.94 0.59 7.45
N ALA A 618 -10.74 1.79 6.91
CA ALA A 618 -10.89 2.11 5.49
C ALA A 618 -9.95 3.27 5.11
N VAL A 619 -9.62 3.38 3.82
CA VAL A 619 -8.85 4.48 3.23
C VAL A 619 -9.61 5.08 2.05
N THR A 620 -9.34 6.33 1.69
CA THR A 620 -10.08 7.05 0.63
C THR A 620 -9.16 7.66 -0.40
N ALA A 621 -9.58 7.69 -1.66
CA ALA A 621 -8.82 8.25 -2.78
C ALA A 621 -9.71 9.11 -3.69
N LEU A 622 -9.12 10.03 -4.44
CA LEU A 622 -9.80 10.84 -5.46
C LEU A 622 -9.48 10.28 -6.84
N THR A 623 -10.47 9.78 -7.57
CA THR A 623 -10.33 9.31 -8.96
C THR A 623 -11.50 9.81 -9.82
N VAL A 624 -11.55 9.43 -11.10
CA VAL A 624 -12.70 9.70 -11.96
C VAL A 624 -13.91 8.87 -11.51
N GLY A 625 -15.09 9.45 -11.47
CA GLY A 625 -16.35 8.75 -11.19
C GLY A 625 -17.56 9.56 -11.65
N PRO A 626 -18.79 9.06 -11.42
CA PRO A 626 -20.01 9.82 -11.71
C PRO A 626 -19.94 11.21 -11.07
N GLY A 627 -20.15 12.25 -11.87
CA GLY A 627 -19.95 13.63 -11.45
C GLY A 627 -20.85 14.02 -10.29
N ILE A 628 -20.29 14.03 -9.08
CA ILE A 628 -20.96 14.53 -7.89
C ILE A 628 -21.00 16.06 -8.01
N LEU A 629 -22.21 16.59 -8.08
CA LEU A 629 -22.44 17.98 -7.69
C LEU A 629 -22.28 18.02 -6.17
N ASP A 630 -21.08 18.38 -5.69
CA ASP A 630 -20.81 18.47 -4.26
C ASP A 630 -21.90 19.31 -3.57
N PRO A 631 -22.51 18.84 -2.47
CA PRO A 631 -23.39 19.69 -1.67
C PRO A 631 -22.55 20.89 -1.23
N PRO A 632 -22.92 22.12 -1.62
CA PRO A 632 -21.98 23.22 -1.65
C PRO A 632 -21.40 23.54 -0.27
N ASN A 633 -20.09 23.35 -0.14
CA ASN A 633 -19.37 23.71 1.07
C ASN A 633 -19.47 25.23 1.29
N LEU A 634 -20.00 25.61 2.45
CA LEU A 634 -20.05 27.00 2.88
C LEU A 634 -18.61 27.58 2.95
N PRO A 635 -18.38 28.82 2.48
CA PRO A 635 -17.10 29.46 2.66
C PRO A 635 -16.81 29.65 4.15
N ALA A 636 -15.53 29.59 4.53
CA ALA A 636 -15.12 29.90 5.91
C ALA A 636 -15.59 31.32 6.28
N ALA A 637 -16.38 31.43 7.35
CA ALA A 637 -17.18 32.62 7.63
C ALA A 637 -16.36 33.93 7.58
N PRO A 638 -16.66 34.88 6.67
CA PRO A 638 -15.92 36.14 6.56
C PRO A 638 -16.22 37.13 7.70
N HIS A 639 -17.05 36.74 8.67
CA HIS A 639 -17.52 37.58 9.77
C HIS A 639 -17.20 36.94 11.13
N ASN A 640 -15.92 36.99 11.51
CA ASN A 640 -15.38 36.54 12.80
C ASN A 640 -15.85 37.36 14.02
N LEU A 641 -17.02 37.99 13.96
CA LEU A 641 -17.55 38.94 14.92
C LEU A 641 -18.78 38.31 15.59
N ARG A 642 -18.54 37.67 16.73
CA ARG A 642 -19.57 37.02 17.57
C ARG A 642 -20.66 38.02 17.95
N LYS A 643 -21.92 37.60 17.89
CA LYS A 643 -23.12 38.38 18.27
C LYS A 643 -23.84 37.65 19.41
N ASN A 644 -24.77 38.31 20.11
CA ASN A 644 -25.49 37.70 21.23
C ASN A 644 -26.73 36.90 20.82
N ARG A 645 -27.63 37.51 20.04
CA ARG A 645 -28.94 36.94 19.67
C ARG A 645 -29.08 36.62 18.17
N TYR A 646 -27.95 36.56 17.46
CA TYR A 646 -27.90 36.35 16.02
C TYR A 646 -26.73 35.43 15.65
N ILE A 647 -26.94 34.55 14.67
CA ILE A 647 -25.86 33.92 13.90
C ILE A 647 -25.82 34.54 12.50
N SER A 648 -24.66 34.52 11.85
CA SER A 648 -24.51 35.10 10.51
C SER A 648 -23.39 34.44 9.73
N PHE A 649 -23.63 34.23 8.43
CA PHE A 649 -22.69 33.59 7.52
C PHE A 649 -22.85 34.18 6.12
N ASP A 650 -21.77 34.13 5.34
CA ASP A 650 -21.82 34.29 3.89
C ASP A 650 -22.22 32.92 3.30
N PRO A 651 -23.29 32.83 2.50
CA PRO A 651 -23.65 31.57 1.84
C PRO A 651 -22.62 31.17 0.77
N GLY A 652 -21.90 32.13 0.17
CA GLY A 652 -21.09 31.94 -1.01
C GLY A 652 -21.90 31.87 -2.31
N VAL A 653 -21.21 31.64 -3.42
CA VAL A 653 -21.83 31.49 -4.75
C VAL A 653 -22.32 30.05 -4.93
N LEU A 654 -23.54 29.77 -4.46
CA LEU A 654 -24.11 28.42 -4.43
C LEU A 654 -25.15 28.18 -5.53
N GLY A 655 -25.50 26.90 -5.72
CA GLY A 655 -26.67 26.50 -6.49
C GLY A 655 -27.99 26.69 -5.72
N ASN A 656 -29.06 26.03 -6.16
CA ASN A 656 -30.35 26.08 -5.49
C ASN A 656 -30.36 25.24 -4.20
N VAL A 657 -30.22 25.89 -3.04
CA VAL A 657 -30.03 25.22 -1.73
C VAL A 657 -30.81 25.86 -0.59
N ALA A 658 -31.05 25.05 0.45
CA ALA A 658 -31.54 25.43 1.76
C ALA A 658 -30.44 25.26 2.82
N PHE A 659 -30.59 25.89 3.99
CA PHE A 659 -29.67 25.74 5.13
C PHE A 659 -30.41 25.22 6.36
N ARG A 660 -29.88 24.16 6.99
CA ARG A 660 -30.33 23.69 8.32
C ARG A 660 -29.40 24.22 9.40
N VAL A 661 -29.95 24.55 10.56
CA VAL A 661 -29.17 24.97 11.73
C VAL A 661 -29.40 24.01 12.90
N GLU A 662 -28.32 23.71 13.60
CA GLU A 662 -28.27 22.79 14.74
C GLU A 662 -27.48 23.43 15.89
N MET A 663 -28.03 23.47 17.10
CA MET A 663 -27.32 23.92 18.30
C MET A 663 -26.52 22.75 18.88
N THR A 664 -25.20 22.80 18.76
CA THR A 664 -24.31 21.70 19.14
C THR A 664 -23.73 21.85 20.56
N ALA A 665 -23.75 23.05 21.14
CA ALA A 665 -23.49 23.28 22.56
C ALA A 665 -24.17 24.56 23.07
N SER A 666 -24.48 24.62 24.37
CA SER A 666 -25.05 25.79 25.04
C SER A 666 -24.65 25.81 26.52
N ASP A 667 -24.08 26.93 26.99
CA ASP A 667 -23.71 27.11 28.40
C ASP A 667 -24.92 27.44 29.29
N PHE A 668 -26.02 27.93 28.71
CA PHE A 668 -27.26 28.27 29.44
C PHE A 668 -28.28 27.13 29.46
N PHE A 669 -28.44 26.42 28.35
CA PHE A 669 -29.49 25.43 28.11
C PHE A 669 -28.91 24.17 27.41
N PRO A 670 -28.04 23.39 28.09
CA PRO A 670 -27.38 22.25 27.47
C PRO A 670 -28.33 21.11 27.07
N GLU A 671 -29.48 20.99 27.76
CA GLU A 671 -30.54 20.01 27.44
C GLU A 671 -31.32 20.36 26.15
N SER A 672 -31.15 21.58 25.64
CA SER A 672 -31.88 22.15 24.48
C SER A 672 -31.03 22.20 23.21
N THR A 673 -30.02 21.32 23.14
CA THR A 673 -29.17 21.09 21.98
C THR A 673 -29.85 20.17 20.96
N GLY A 674 -29.59 20.38 19.67
CA GLY A 674 -30.25 19.66 18.56
C GLY A 674 -30.64 20.55 17.39
N ILE A 675 -31.39 19.99 16.44
CA ILE A 675 -31.85 20.69 15.23
C ILE A 675 -32.86 21.78 15.62
N LEU A 676 -32.62 23.02 15.18
CA LEU A 676 -33.50 24.15 15.45
C LEU A 676 -34.51 24.41 14.33
N GLY A 677 -34.14 24.08 13.08
CA GLY A 677 -34.99 24.23 11.91
C GLY A 677 -34.22 24.60 10.65
N TRP A 678 -34.96 25.01 9.62
CA TRP A 678 -34.43 25.54 8.37
C TRP A 678 -34.39 27.06 8.40
N VAL A 679 -33.40 27.64 7.70
CA VAL A 679 -33.32 29.09 7.50
C VAL A 679 -34.44 29.52 6.55
N GLY A 680 -35.36 30.35 7.03
CA GLY A 680 -36.47 30.90 6.26
C GLY A 680 -36.07 32.08 5.36
N GLU A 681 -37.08 32.67 4.70
CA GLU A 681 -36.90 33.90 3.91
C GLU A 681 -36.52 35.11 4.79
N PRO A 682 -35.72 36.08 4.28
CA PRO A 682 -35.47 37.33 4.99
C PRO A 682 -36.74 38.21 5.06
N ASP A 683 -37.01 38.77 6.24
CA ASP A 683 -38.07 39.76 6.44
C ASP A 683 -37.70 41.15 5.87
N GLU A 684 -38.60 42.15 6.01
CA GLU A 684 -38.36 43.53 5.53
C GLU A 684 -37.12 44.21 6.16
N THR A 685 -36.54 43.64 7.21
CA THR A 685 -35.31 44.11 7.88
C THR A 685 -34.07 43.34 7.46
N GLY A 686 -34.22 42.28 6.66
CA GLY A 686 -33.14 41.41 6.21
C GLY A 686 -32.81 40.25 7.17
N ILE A 687 -33.68 39.97 8.15
CA ILE A 687 -33.48 38.90 9.13
C ILE A 687 -34.30 37.66 8.73
N THR A 688 -33.67 36.49 8.75
CA THR A 688 -34.31 35.18 8.53
C THR A 688 -34.70 34.55 9.87
N ARG A 689 -35.84 33.86 9.92
CA ARG A 689 -36.32 33.09 11.09
C ARG A 689 -36.22 31.58 10.82
N PHE A 690 -36.45 30.76 11.84
CA PHE A 690 -36.60 29.32 11.62
C PHE A 690 -37.97 28.96 11.01
N VAL A 691 -37.97 27.91 10.18
CA VAL A 691 -39.17 27.28 9.59
C VAL A 691 -39.02 25.76 9.56
N ASP A 692 -40.16 25.04 9.58
CA ASP A 692 -40.21 23.57 9.62
C ASP A 692 -39.73 22.91 8.31
N GLU A 693 -39.91 23.58 7.17
CA GLU A 693 -39.71 23.03 5.82
C GLU A 693 -38.56 23.75 5.09
N PRO A 694 -37.73 23.03 4.30
CA PRO A 694 -36.57 23.62 3.62
C PRO A 694 -36.95 24.61 2.52
N ILE A 695 -36.41 25.83 2.59
CA ILE A 695 -36.54 26.85 1.54
C ILE A 695 -35.30 26.80 0.63
N PHE A 696 -35.45 26.20 -0.55
CA PHE A 696 -34.38 26.14 -1.55
C PHE A 696 -34.39 27.36 -2.46
N ARG A 697 -33.24 28.03 -2.59
CA ARG A 697 -33.05 29.16 -3.50
C ARG A 697 -31.59 29.28 -3.95
N ALA A 698 -31.37 30.00 -5.06
CA ALA A 698 -30.05 30.25 -5.65
C ALA A 698 -29.60 31.74 -5.56
N ASP A 699 -30.38 32.57 -4.87
CA ASP A 699 -30.21 34.03 -4.76
C ASP A 699 -30.15 34.50 -3.30
N TRP A 700 -29.52 33.70 -2.42
CA TRP A 700 -29.29 34.08 -1.02
C TRP A 700 -28.54 35.42 -0.91
N PRO A 701 -28.85 36.27 0.09
CA PRO A 701 -28.13 37.52 0.34
C PRO A 701 -26.64 37.30 0.62
N GLU A 702 -25.80 38.28 0.27
CA GLU A 702 -24.34 38.30 0.52
C GLU A 702 -23.96 37.99 1.98
N VAL A 703 -24.84 38.31 2.93
CA VAL A 703 -24.75 37.82 4.30
C VAL A 703 -26.14 37.42 4.79
N VAL A 704 -26.29 36.19 5.23
CA VAL A 704 -27.50 35.70 5.91
C VAL A 704 -27.44 36.08 7.40
N HIS A 705 -28.56 36.50 7.97
CA HIS A 705 -28.69 36.87 9.38
C HIS A 705 -29.86 36.11 10.02
N VAL A 706 -29.55 35.03 10.74
CA VAL A 706 -30.58 34.27 11.48
C VAL A 706 -30.66 34.82 12.90
N GLY A 707 -31.85 35.26 13.30
CA GLY A 707 -32.17 35.73 14.64
C GLY A 707 -33.51 35.17 15.06
N ASP A 708 -33.56 34.50 16.20
CA ASP A 708 -34.73 33.73 16.64
C ASP A 708 -34.73 33.60 18.17
N CYS A 709 -35.81 33.13 18.80
CA CYS A 709 -35.79 32.85 20.25
C CYS A 709 -34.78 31.74 20.57
N ALA A 710 -34.64 30.74 19.69
CA ALA A 710 -33.67 29.66 19.82
C ALA A 710 -32.20 30.09 19.54
N ILE A 711 -31.98 31.29 18.99
CA ILE A 711 -30.63 31.88 18.94
C ILE A 711 -30.37 32.62 20.25
N ILE A 712 -29.45 32.09 21.04
CA ILE A 712 -29.14 32.50 22.41
C ILE A 712 -27.64 32.81 22.57
N PRO A 713 -27.24 33.62 23.57
CA PRO A 713 -25.84 33.87 23.89
C PRO A 713 -25.13 32.62 24.43
N ALA A 714 -23.80 32.60 24.40
CA ALA A 714 -22.95 31.49 24.84
C ALA A 714 -23.37 30.10 24.32
N ALA A 715 -23.64 30.01 23.01
CA ALA A 715 -23.96 28.77 22.31
C ALA A 715 -23.15 28.60 21.01
N VAL A 716 -22.97 27.34 20.63
CA VAL A 716 -22.31 26.88 19.41
C VAL A 716 -23.35 26.30 18.48
N TYR A 717 -23.27 26.67 17.21
CA TYR A 717 -24.20 26.27 16.16
C TYR A 717 -23.42 25.67 14.99
N GLU A 718 -24.02 24.71 14.31
CA GLU A 718 -23.59 24.28 12.98
C GLU A 718 -24.64 24.70 11.95
N VAL A 719 -24.19 25.34 10.88
CA VAL A 719 -24.99 25.59 9.68
C VAL A 719 -24.52 24.63 8.60
N ARG A 720 -25.45 23.93 7.95
CA ARG A 720 -25.16 22.97 6.88
C ARG A 720 -26.03 23.26 5.65
N ALA A 721 -25.41 23.33 4.48
CA ALA A 721 -26.10 23.48 3.20
C ALA A 721 -26.70 22.14 2.72
N SER A 722 -27.86 22.20 2.08
CA SER A 722 -28.58 21.05 1.51
C SER A 722 -29.27 21.43 0.21
N SER A 723 -29.20 20.56 -0.80
CA SER A 723 -29.87 20.73 -2.10
C SER A 723 -31.19 19.95 -2.22
N ASP A 724 -31.48 19.07 -1.25
CA ASP A 724 -32.59 18.10 -1.29
C ASP A 724 -33.44 18.05 -0.01
N GLY A 725 -32.97 18.63 1.10
CA GLY A 725 -33.64 18.62 2.41
C GLY A 725 -33.22 17.45 3.32
N ALA A 726 -32.37 16.53 2.84
CA ALA A 726 -32.01 15.29 3.52
C ALA A 726 -30.49 15.08 3.63
N THR A 727 -29.74 15.53 2.63
CA THR A 727 -28.28 15.44 2.52
C THR A 727 -27.66 16.78 2.89
N PHE A 728 -26.51 16.75 3.58
CA PHE A 728 -25.87 17.93 4.14
C PHE A 728 -24.37 17.98 3.82
N GLY A 729 -23.87 19.14 3.39
CA GLY A 729 -22.45 19.43 3.20
C GLY A 729 -21.67 19.58 4.52
N GLU A 730 -20.42 20.04 4.43
CA GLU A 730 -19.60 20.30 5.63
C GLU A 730 -20.23 21.38 6.53
N ALA A 731 -19.99 21.25 7.83
CA ALA A 731 -20.59 22.11 8.85
C ALA A 731 -19.80 23.40 9.04
N LEU A 732 -20.45 24.54 8.78
CA LEU A 732 -19.94 25.83 9.20
C LEU A 732 -20.26 26.03 10.69
N SER A 733 -19.24 25.84 11.54
CA SER A 733 -19.37 26.11 12.98
C SER A 733 -19.39 27.61 13.26
N LEU A 734 -20.47 28.08 13.86
CA LEU A 734 -20.69 29.46 14.29
C LEU A 734 -20.83 29.51 15.81
N GLN A 735 -20.52 30.66 16.41
CA GLN A 735 -20.63 30.88 17.85
C GLN A 735 -21.26 32.24 18.12
N THR A 736 -22.26 32.28 19.01
CA THR A 736 -22.62 33.53 19.68
C THR A 736 -21.53 33.92 20.68
N ALA A 737 -21.67 35.03 21.42
CA ALA A 737 -20.66 35.43 22.39
C ALA A 737 -20.52 34.38 23.52
N ALA A 738 -19.47 33.57 23.44
CA ALA A 738 -19.04 32.65 24.51
C ALA A 738 -18.50 33.40 25.74
N ARG A 739 -17.92 32.65 26.71
CA ARG A 739 -17.20 33.07 27.94
C ARG A 739 -18.05 32.88 29.23
N PRO A 740 -17.57 33.25 30.45
CA PRO A 740 -17.14 32.23 31.40
C PRO A 740 -18.11 32.02 32.58
N THR A 741 -19.20 32.81 32.68
CA THR A 741 -20.26 32.68 33.70
C THR A 741 -21.59 33.25 33.17
N PRO A 742 -22.76 32.88 33.72
CA PRO A 742 -24.07 33.18 33.11
C PRO A 742 -24.54 34.65 33.09
N ALA A 743 -23.87 35.58 33.77
CA ALA A 743 -24.31 36.99 33.88
C ALA A 743 -23.91 37.91 32.70
N TRP A 744 -23.35 37.37 31.61
CA TRP A 744 -22.59 38.16 30.61
C TRP A 744 -23.23 38.10 29.21
N TRP A 745 -24.53 37.77 29.16
CA TRP A 745 -25.33 37.51 27.95
C TRP A 745 -25.63 38.75 27.08
N ALA A 746 -25.19 39.93 27.52
CA ALA A 746 -25.30 41.21 26.79
C ALA A 746 -23.92 41.85 26.51
N ASP A 747 -22.85 41.05 26.46
CA ASP A 747 -21.50 41.45 26.01
C ASP A 747 -21.59 41.66 24.49
N CYS A 748 -21.98 42.86 24.07
CA CYS A 748 -22.35 43.19 22.70
C CYS A 748 -21.16 43.64 21.86
N VAL A 749 -20.19 44.32 22.48
CA VAL A 749 -19.00 44.87 21.84
C VAL A 749 -17.78 44.71 22.74
N GLY A 750 -16.60 44.89 22.17
CA GLY A 750 -15.42 45.20 22.95
C GLY A 750 -15.14 46.70 23.03
N ALA A 751 -13.88 47.08 23.20
CA ALA A 751 -13.48 48.48 23.16
C ALA A 751 -13.65 49.08 21.75
N MET A 752 -13.79 50.41 21.66
CA MET A 752 -13.79 51.10 20.37
C MET A 752 -12.35 51.40 19.92
N GLU A 753 -11.85 50.66 18.94
CA GLU A 753 -10.49 50.81 18.38
C GLU A 753 -10.55 51.36 16.95
N GLY A 754 -9.73 52.37 16.65
CA GLY A 754 -9.70 52.99 15.31
C GLY A 754 -10.99 53.69 14.85
N GLY A 755 -12.03 53.75 15.71
CA GLY A 755 -13.38 54.20 15.35
C GLY A 755 -14.35 53.07 15.00
N VAL A 756 -13.96 51.81 15.21
CA VAL A 756 -14.79 50.61 15.04
C VAL A 756 -14.90 49.89 16.39
N TRP A 757 -16.05 49.29 16.67
CA TRP A 757 -16.20 48.43 17.84
C TRP A 757 -15.53 47.08 17.61
N THR A 758 -14.66 46.63 18.52
CA THR A 758 -14.11 45.27 18.46
C THR A 758 -15.18 44.25 18.84
N ALA A 759 -14.93 42.97 18.57
CA ALA A 759 -15.82 41.88 19.00
C ALA A 759 -16.01 41.87 20.54
N PRO A 760 -17.15 41.35 21.05
CA PRO A 760 -17.45 41.15 22.48
C PRO A 760 -16.22 40.81 23.33
N ASN A 761 -15.81 41.74 24.21
CA ASN A 761 -14.53 41.63 24.93
C ASN A 761 -14.61 40.72 26.16
N GLY A 762 -15.79 40.23 26.50
CA GLY A 762 -16.05 39.42 27.68
C GLY A 762 -16.31 40.24 28.92
N PHE A 763 -16.88 41.45 28.79
CA PHE A 763 -17.24 42.37 29.86
C PHE A 763 -18.44 43.23 29.44
N VAL A 764 -19.65 42.83 29.85
CA VAL A 764 -20.79 43.76 29.84
C VAL A 764 -20.41 45.00 30.64
N ASN A 765 -20.36 46.16 30.00
CA ASN A 765 -19.87 47.38 30.61
C ASN A 765 -20.48 48.65 29.97
N PHE A 766 -19.85 49.81 30.19
CA PHE A 766 -20.31 51.07 29.60
C PHE A 766 -20.05 51.17 28.10
N ASP A 767 -19.14 50.38 27.53
CA ASP A 767 -18.93 50.28 26.08
C ASP A 767 -20.18 49.74 25.37
N ASP A 768 -20.80 48.67 25.87
CA ASP A 768 -22.05 48.10 25.31
C ASP A 768 -23.22 49.08 25.34
N ILE A 769 -23.41 49.73 26.49
CA ILE A 769 -24.40 50.80 26.67
C ILE A 769 -24.10 51.94 25.69
N SER A 770 -22.83 52.30 25.49
CA SER A 770 -22.43 53.36 24.56
C SER A 770 -22.64 52.97 23.08
N ALA A 771 -22.40 51.71 22.71
CA ALA A 771 -22.60 51.19 21.37
C ALA A 771 -24.09 51.16 20.99
N ALA A 772 -24.96 50.70 21.90
CA ALA A 772 -26.41 50.80 21.73
C ALA A 772 -26.88 52.26 21.67
N VAL A 773 -26.40 53.14 22.57
CA VAL A 773 -26.74 54.57 22.57
C VAL A 773 -26.31 55.30 21.28
N GLN A 774 -25.18 54.90 20.67
CA GLN A 774 -24.69 55.50 19.42
C GLN A 774 -25.67 55.36 18.25
N PHE A 775 -26.42 54.26 18.18
CA PHE A 775 -27.43 54.01 17.15
C PHE A 775 -28.55 55.08 17.16
N PHE A 776 -29.06 55.45 18.34
CA PHE A 776 -30.06 56.53 18.50
C PHE A 776 -29.53 57.91 18.12
N THR A 777 -28.20 58.10 18.10
CA THR A 777 -27.58 59.32 17.60
C THR A 777 -27.23 59.28 16.11
N SER A 778 -27.50 58.14 15.44
CA SER A 778 -27.06 57.85 14.07
C SER A 778 -25.56 58.09 13.87
N ALA A 779 -24.75 57.70 14.85
CA ALA A 779 -23.31 57.87 14.79
C ALA A 779 -22.72 56.97 13.69
N PRO A 780 -21.78 57.45 12.85
CA PRO A 780 -21.09 56.62 11.85
C PRO A 780 -20.27 55.46 12.44
N THR A 781 -20.07 55.46 13.76
CA THR A 781 -19.34 54.45 14.54
C THR A 781 -20.27 53.46 15.26
N ALA A 782 -21.59 53.58 15.11
CA ALA A 782 -22.53 52.63 15.72
C ALA A 782 -22.29 51.21 15.18
N PRO A 783 -22.42 50.15 16.01
CA PRO A 783 -22.31 48.77 15.55
C PRO A 783 -23.49 48.42 14.62
N HIS A 784 -23.38 47.30 13.90
CA HIS A 784 -24.53 46.75 13.19
C HIS A 784 -25.62 46.36 14.20
N LEU A 785 -26.90 46.64 13.89
CA LEU A 785 -28.00 46.52 14.85
C LEU A 785 -28.09 45.13 15.52
N THR A 786 -27.78 44.06 14.76
CA THR A 786 -27.76 42.66 15.23
C THR A 786 -26.72 42.34 16.31
N TRP A 787 -25.93 43.32 16.76
CA TRP A 787 -25.00 43.18 17.89
C TRP A 787 -25.64 43.59 19.22
N VAL A 788 -26.58 44.54 19.16
CA VAL A 788 -27.14 45.28 20.31
C VAL A 788 -28.67 45.17 20.42
N ASP A 789 -29.35 44.68 19.39
CA ASP A 789 -30.74 44.20 19.43
C ASP A 789 -30.82 42.93 20.29
N LEU A 790 -31.47 43.05 21.44
CA LEU A 790 -31.57 42.01 22.49
C LEU A 790 -33.01 41.75 22.94
N GLU A 791 -33.94 42.66 22.65
CA GLU A 791 -35.32 42.65 23.15
C GLU A 791 -36.34 42.88 22.00
N PRO A 792 -37.36 42.03 21.83
CA PRO A 792 -37.82 41.00 22.75
C PRO A 792 -37.14 39.64 22.55
N GLU A 793 -37.69 38.62 23.20
CA GLU A 793 -37.26 37.21 23.17
C GLU A 793 -36.93 36.70 21.75
N VAL A 794 -37.74 37.08 20.75
CA VAL A 794 -37.39 37.01 19.33
C VAL A 794 -36.86 38.38 18.90
N PRO A 795 -35.53 38.53 18.61
CA PRO A 795 -34.92 39.82 18.28
C PRO A 795 -35.58 40.44 17.03
N ASN A 796 -35.97 41.71 17.10
CA ASN A 796 -36.90 42.28 16.12
C ASN A 796 -36.26 43.29 15.15
N ALA A 797 -34.94 43.48 15.22
CA ALA A 797 -34.16 44.48 14.49
C ALA A 797 -34.50 45.95 14.80
N VAL A 798 -35.26 46.24 15.88
CA VAL A 798 -35.72 47.58 16.27
C VAL A 798 -35.13 47.97 17.63
N LEU A 799 -33.86 48.37 17.61
CA LEU A 799 -33.16 48.85 18.80
C LEU A 799 -33.92 50.02 19.45
N ASN A 800 -34.31 49.83 20.71
CA ASN A 800 -35.10 50.75 21.50
C ASN A 800 -34.55 50.85 22.94
N PHE A 801 -35.27 51.51 23.86
CA PHE A 801 -34.78 51.68 25.24
C PHE A 801 -34.79 50.39 26.06
N ALA A 802 -35.56 49.38 25.64
CA ALA A 802 -35.62 48.10 26.33
C ALA A 802 -34.35 47.26 26.08
N ASP A 803 -33.71 47.35 24.91
CA ASP A 803 -32.40 46.74 24.65
C ASP A 803 -31.30 47.32 25.57
N ILE A 804 -31.27 48.65 25.69
CA ILE A 804 -30.37 49.34 26.64
C ILE A 804 -30.68 48.89 28.08
N GLN A 805 -31.94 48.67 28.42
CA GLN A 805 -32.36 48.16 29.72
C GLN A 805 -31.88 46.71 29.95
N GLN A 806 -31.90 45.85 28.93
CA GLN A 806 -31.35 44.50 29.00
C GLN A 806 -29.82 44.51 29.20
N ILE A 807 -29.07 45.37 28.49
CA ILE A 807 -27.62 45.57 28.73
C ILE A 807 -27.38 46.04 30.18
N VAL A 808 -28.22 46.94 30.71
CA VAL A 808 -28.12 47.43 32.09
C VAL A 808 -28.45 46.34 33.13
N TYR A 809 -29.37 45.41 32.85
CA TYR A 809 -29.66 44.28 33.73
C TYR A 809 -28.52 43.26 33.75
N ALA A 810 -27.97 42.89 32.60
CA ALA A 810 -26.76 42.07 32.53
C ALA A 810 -25.57 42.73 33.27
N PHE A 811 -25.37 44.05 33.10
CA PHE A 811 -24.37 44.82 33.85
C PHE A 811 -24.60 44.82 35.38
N GLN A 812 -25.85 44.66 35.83
CA GLN A 812 -26.20 44.51 37.25
C GLN A 812 -26.01 43.07 37.76
N GLY A 813 -25.72 42.11 36.87
CA GLY A 813 -25.51 40.70 37.18
C GLY A 813 -26.77 39.84 37.12
N GLU A 814 -27.86 40.36 36.55
CA GLU A 814 -29.10 39.57 36.35
C GLU A 814 -28.88 38.46 35.31
N PRO A 815 -29.52 37.28 35.49
CA PRO A 815 -29.41 36.17 34.55
C PRO A 815 -30.07 36.49 33.20
N TYR A 816 -29.82 35.65 32.20
CA TYR A 816 -30.50 35.71 30.91
C TYR A 816 -32.04 35.69 31.11
N PRO A 817 -32.80 36.66 30.57
CA PRO A 817 -34.17 36.93 31.01
C PRO A 817 -35.24 36.15 30.24
N PHE A 818 -34.86 35.47 29.17
CA PHE A 818 -35.76 34.77 28.25
C PHE A 818 -35.89 33.28 28.59
N SER A 819 -36.86 32.62 27.99
CA SER A 819 -37.18 31.21 28.23
C SER A 819 -36.20 30.26 27.55
N ASP A 820 -36.41 28.96 27.83
CA ASP A 820 -35.62 27.88 27.26
C ASP A 820 -35.86 27.76 25.74
N PRO A 821 -34.82 27.60 24.89
CA PRO A 821 -34.98 27.36 23.46
C PRO A 821 -35.96 26.23 23.10
N ALA A 822 -36.05 25.18 23.93
CA ALA A 822 -37.00 24.09 23.74
C ALA A 822 -38.47 24.47 24.01
N SER A 823 -38.72 25.71 24.47
CA SER A 823 -40.03 26.32 24.65
C SER A 823 -40.36 27.37 23.59
N CYS A 824 -39.55 27.50 22.53
CA CYS A 824 -39.85 28.36 21.38
C CYS A 824 -41.20 27.96 20.72
N PRO A 825 -42.03 28.95 20.31
CA PRO A 825 -43.42 28.74 19.87
C PRO A 825 -43.59 28.44 18.38
#